data_AF-A0A1X7I543-F1
#
_entry.id   AF-A0A1X7I543-F1
#
_cell.length_a   1.000
_cell.length_b   1.000
_cell.length_c   1.000
_cell.angle_alpha   90.00
_cell.angle_beta   90.00
_cell.angle_gamma   90.00
#
_symmetry.space_group_name_H-M   'P 1'
#
loop_
_entity.id
_entity.type
_entity.pdbx_description
1 polymer ?
#
loop_
_entity_poly.entity_id
_entity_poly.type
_entity_poly.pdbx_seq_one_letter_code
_entity_poly.pdbx_strand_id
1 'polypeptide(L)'
;MNIKKVLIANRGEIAIRISRACNELGVATVAIFTFEDRYSLHRYKADEAYQVGSDGDPLKPYLDMETILRTAKKCGADAIHPGYGFLSENSQFARRCAEEGILFIGPSPEVMERLGDKVRSKEVAVAAGVPIIESSHPPLTAIEITRAEAERIGYPVILKASAGGGGRGMRVIRSRDDLEIAFDSARQEALNAFGDGTVFLEKYIENPRHIEVQIVADKYGNVVHLYERDCSVQRRFQKVVEVAPASNLQQATKDKLYQYATSITHLAKYDNVGTVEFLVDINEQIYFIEVNPRIQVEHTISEMITGVDLIRTQLYIASGYKLSDSALALGKQEAIKTNGYAIQCRITTEDPADDFRPDYGTIVTYRTAAGFGVRLDEGSAYAGMKVRPFFDSMLVKVSTHGKTLEEAAFRMDRALREFRIRGVKSNIGFLENLITHPAFLSGQVDVGFLAHNPQLFKPSKRLDRGTRLLYFLGDTAVNGNPDVKGKRPLDLEIPVVPHFDAVRSYPYGSKNRLNELGAEGLCTWLKEEKAIQYTDTTFRDAHQSLLATRVRTYDMLKVAEGFAKAHPQTFSMEVWGGATFDVALRFQLEDPWQRLAKLREAIPNILLQMLIRGCNGVGYSAYPDNLIESFVEKSWETGVDIFRIFDSLNWMENIAPCIEMVRKRTGGIAEGALCYTGDILDPKRSKYNLDYYLRLAKDLENAGAHMLAIKDMSGLLKPYAAQELVTALRDTVAIPIHLHTHDTSSVQAATYLKAIEAGVDVVDCALGSLSGLTSQPNFNAVVEMMRFQERDQPYDADSLQAYSNYWESVRKYYTPFESGMVAGSAEVYQHEIPGGQYSNLKQQATALGLGDRIPEIKKAYIEANLLFGDVVKVTPSSKVVGDMAQYMVSNNLVADDILSKGESLSFPDSVISFFKGDIGQPEGGFPAKMQQVVLKGASASSERPNKYLPALAIETDFIDFKNQYGEQLSFTDYLSYKFYPKVFIDYLENRRKYGDVSLIPTPIFLYGMEVGEETTVEIAQGKTLLVKLTAVGPADEDGRRTVFFKLNGQTRNIEVQDASVAVERRANVKSDPADPRHIGSPLRGLLSLVHVKEGDTIAENAPLFVIEAMKMESTVCAVSGGTVKRIELSGGSMVDTNDLVIVME
;
A
#
# COMPACT_ATOMS: atom_id res chain seq x y z
N MET A 1 10.06 45.92 32.53
CA MET A 1 10.64 44.57 32.49
C MET A 1 12.15 44.72 32.54
N ASN A 2 12.82 44.03 33.46
CA ASN A 2 14.25 44.24 33.74
C ASN A 2 15.16 43.24 33.01
N ILE A 3 14.59 42.16 32.50
CA ILE A 3 15.26 41.15 31.68
C ILE A 3 15.38 41.70 30.25
N LYS A 4 16.60 41.75 29.69
CA LYS A 4 16.88 42.18 28.32
C LYS A 4 17.35 41.04 27.42
N LYS A 5 18.01 40.03 28.00
CA LYS A 5 18.47 38.82 27.28
C LYS A 5 18.21 37.54 28.09
N VAL A 6 17.60 36.54 27.46
CA VAL A 6 17.28 35.23 28.04
C VAL A 6 18.04 34.12 27.33
N LEU A 7 18.81 33.33 28.08
CA LEU A 7 19.30 32.04 27.59
C LEU A 7 18.27 30.95 27.86
N ILE A 8 17.99 30.14 26.85
CA ILE A 8 17.02 29.05 26.94
C ILE A 8 17.79 27.75 27.14
N ALA A 9 17.73 27.19 28.34
CA ALA A 9 18.43 25.97 28.72
C ALA A 9 17.61 24.73 28.30
N ASN A 10 17.20 24.67 27.03
CA ASN A 10 16.37 23.61 26.47
C ASN A 10 16.50 23.56 24.94
N ARG A 11 15.76 22.64 24.31
CA ARG A 11 15.73 22.41 22.86
C ARG A 11 14.31 22.28 22.32
N GLY A 12 14.19 22.13 21.00
CA GLY A 12 12.93 21.72 20.35
C GLY A 12 11.80 22.76 20.50
N GLU A 13 10.56 22.28 20.64
CA GLU A 13 9.37 23.14 20.60
C GLU A 13 9.36 24.17 21.73
N ILE A 14 9.71 23.77 22.97
CA ILE A 14 9.62 24.66 24.12
C ILE A 14 10.61 25.81 24.01
N ALA A 15 11.79 25.56 23.44
CA ALA A 15 12.76 26.60 23.17
C ALA A 15 12.25 27.60 22.13
N ILE A 16 11.54 27.13 21.10
CA ILE A 16 10.87 28.01 20.12
C ILE A 16 9.75 28.80 20.80
N ARG A 17 8.93 28.16 21.63
CA ARG A 17 7.83 28.79 22.37
C ARG A 17 8.30 29.90 23.30
N ILE A 18 9.42 29.68 24.00
CA ILE A 18 10.06 30.70 24.85
C ILE A 18 10.65 31.83 24.00
N SER A 19 11.32 31.48 22.90
CA SER A 19 11.88 32.48 21.98
C SER A 19 10.80 33.41 21.42
N ARG A 20 9.63 32.87 21.05
CA ARG A 20 8.46 33.64 20.60
C ARG A 20 7.99 34.64 21.65
N ALA A 21 7.77 34.20 22.89
CA ALA A 21 7.34 35.08 23.98
C ALA A 21 8.36 36.19 24.29
N CYS A 22 9.66 35.84 24.29
CA CYS A 22 10.72 36.82 24.51
C CYS A 22 10.75 37.87 23.37
N ASN A 23 10.64 37.42 22.12
CA ASN A 23 10.66 38.30 20.95
C ASN A 23 9.47 39.28 20.95
N GLU A 24 8.26 38.81 21.28
CA GLU A 24 7.06 39.65 21.44
C GLU A 24 7.20 40.71 22.54
N LEU A 25 8.05 40.45 23.54
CA LEU A 25 8.37 41.37 24.63
C LEU A 25 9.59 42.27 24.33
N GLY A 26 10.25 42.10 23.18
CA GLY A 26 11.48 42.81 22.84
C GLY A 26 12.70 42.36 23.65
N VAL A 27 12.70 41.12 24.15
CA VAL A 27 13.77 40.49 24.91
C VAL A 27 14.61 39.63 23.98
N ALA A 28 15.92 39.84 23.94
CA ALA A 28 16.85 39.07 23.13
C ALA A 28 16.98 37.63 23.65
N THR A 29 17.26 36.69 22.75
CA THR A 29 17.19 35.24 23.03
C THR A 29 18.48 34.53 22.65
N VAL A 30 18.88 33.57 23.48
CA VAL A 30 20.04 32.71 23.25
C VAL A 30 19.64 31.25 23.33
N ALA A 31 19.89 30.49 22.26
CA ALA A 31 19.73 29.04 22.23
C ALA A 31 21.06 28.33 22.52
N ILE A 32 20.99 27.14 23.10
CA ILE A 32 22.11 26.20 23.20
C ILE A 32 21.79 24.95 22.36
N PHE A 33 22.78 24.36 21.70
CA PHE A 33 22.59 23.14 20.90
C PHE A 33 23.78 22.19 21.00
N THR A 34 23.56 20.89 20.82
CA THR A 34 24.65 19.90 20.64
C THR A 34 24.94 19.70 19.15
N PHE A 35 26.07 19.07 18.80
CA PHE A 35 26.42 18.81 17.40
C PHE A 35 25.31 18.06 16.65
N GLU A 36 24.68 17.09 17.31
CA GLU A 36 23.57 16.31 16.77
C GLU A 36 22.29 17.14 16.53
N ASP A 37 22.13 18.25 17.25
CA ASP A 37 21.03 19.21 17.13
C ASP A 37 21.34 20.42 16.23
N ARG A 38 22.47 20.42 15.51
CA ARG A 38 22.90 21.57 14.67
C ARG A 38 21.86 22.00 13.61
N TYR A 39 20.95 21.11 13.22
CA TYR A 39 19.87 21.38 12.25
C TYR A 39 18.49 21.55 12.90
N SER A 40 18.41 21.54 14.23
CA SER A 40 17.21 21.75 15.02
C SER A 40 16.65 23.16 14.81
N LEU A 41 15.33 23.31 14.66
CA LEU A 41 14.71 24.59 14.32
C LEU A 41 14.92 25.66 15.38
N HIS A 42 14.94 25.27 16.67
CA HIS A 42 15.07 26.22 17.78
C HIS A 42 16.36 27.05 17.72
N ARG A 43 17.44 26.48 17.18
CA ARG A 43 18.71 27.17 16.94
C ARG A 43 18.54 28.41 16.07
N TYR A 44 17.70 28.32 15.04
CA TYR A 44 17.47 29.40 14.06
C TYR A 44 16.35 30.36 14.50
N LYS A 45 15.71 30.12 15.65
CA LYS A 45 14.63 30.97 16.18
C LYS A 45 15.08 31.88 17.32
N ALA A 46 16.27 31.66 17.87
CA ALA A 46 16.90 32.58 18.80
C ALA A 46 17.78 33.61 18.07
N ASP A 47 18.05 34.74 18.71
CA ASP A 47 18.91 35.81 18.17
C ASP A 47 20.38 35.38 18.13
N GLU A 48 20.80 34.59 19.11
CA GLU A 48 22.13 33.96 19.18
C GLU A 48 22.00 32.46 19.47
N ALA A 49 22.96 31.66 19.01
CA ALA A 49 23.01 30.23 19.35
C ALA A 49 24.43 29.72 19.55
N TYR A 50 24.65 28.92 20.59
CA TYR A 50 25.97 28.41 20.98
C TYR A 50 25.97 26.88 21.06
N GLN A 51 26.98 26.25 20.45
CA GLN A 51 27.19 24.82 20.64
C GLN A 51 27.71 24.56 22.06
N VAL A 52 27.14 23.57 22.74
CA VAL A 52 27.57 23.05 24.04
C VAL A 52 28.02 21.60 23.90
N GLY A 53 29.12 21.24 24.57
CA GLY A 53 29.72 19.90 24.51
C GLY A 53 30.56 19.63 23.26
N SER A 54 31.16 18.43 23.20
CA SER A 54 31.93 17.95 22.06
C SER A 54 31.02 17.35 20.97
N ASP A 55 31.57 17.11 19.78
CA ASP A 55 30.80 16.52 18.67
C ASP A 55 30.31 15.09 18.95
N GLY A 56 30.91 14.40 19.95
CA GLY A 56 30.53 13.06 20.37
C GLY A 56 29.47 12.99 21.47
N ASP A 57 29.06 14.11 22.06
CA ASP A 57 28.13 14.12 23.21
C ASP A 57 26.72 14.58 22.79
N PRO A 58 25.77 13.67 22.49
CA PRO A 58 24.48 14.06 21.92
C PRO A 58 23.54 14.74 22.92
N LEU A 59 23.53 14.30 24.19
CA LEU A 59 22.53 14.68 25.20
C LEU A 59 23.13 15.31 26.47
N LYS A 60 24.22 14.72 27.00
CA LYS A 60 24.90 15.13 28.23
C LYS A 60 25.10 16.66 28.37
N PRO A 61 25.45 17.41 27.31
CA PRO A 61 25.67 18.85 27.43
C PRO A 61 24.43 19.66 27.83
N TYR A 62 23.21 19.18 27.56
CA TYR A 62 21.97 19.83 28.02
C TYR A 62 21.70 19.62 29.52
N LEU A 63 22.42 18.70 30.18
CA LEU A 63 22.34 18.41 31.61
C LEU A 63 23.52 19.00 32.39
N ASP A 64 24.49 19.62 31.70
CA ASP A 64 25.69 20.21 32.31
C ASP A 64 25.43 21.67 32.74
N MET A 65 25.09 21.83 34.03
CA MET A 65 24.85 23.12 34.67
C MET A 65 26.00 24.12 34.47
N GLU A 66 27.26 23.69 34.62
CA GLU A 66 28.41 24.59 34.54
C GLU A 66 28.65 25.08 33.12
N THR A 67 28.48 24.20 32.14
CA THR A 67 28.59 24.56 30.73
C THR A 67 27.51 25.57 30.33
N ILE A 68 26.28 25.39 30.81
CA ILE A 68 25.17 26.32 30.54
C ILE A 68 25.42 27.68 31.22
N LEU A 69 25.83 27.71 32.48
CA LEU A 69 26.15 28.96 33.21
C LEU A 69 27.30 29.72 32.56
N ARG A 70 28.36 29.02 32.16
CA ARG A 70 29.49 29.61 31.43
C ARG A 70 29.04 30.23 30.11
N THR A 71 28.13 29.56 29.40
CA THR A 71 27.57 30.06 28.15
C THR A 71 26.71 31.30 28.38
N ALA A 72 25.85 31.28 29.41
CA ALA A 72 25.03 32.42 29.80
C ALA A 72 25.87 33.66 30.15
N LYS A 73 26.97 33.48 30.89
CA LYS A 73 27.94 34.56 31.16
C LYS A 73 28.63 35.06 29.89
N LYS A 74 29.07 34.15 29.03
CA LYS A 74 29.77 34.48 27.78
C LYS A 74 28.91 35.33 26.83
N CYS A 75 27.61 35.01 26.72
CA CYS A 75 26.68 35.75 25.87
C CYS A 75 26.02 36.96 26.56
N GLY A 76 26.27 37.14 27.88
CA GLY A 76 25.70 38.22 28.68
C GLY A 76 24.17 38.09 28.86
N ALA A 77 23.67 36.89 29.12
CA ALA A 77 22.26 36.67 29.43
C ALA A 77 21.93 37.15 30.87
N ASP A 78 20.83 37.89 31.03
CA ASP A 78 20.34 38.34 32.33
C ASP A 78 19.58 37.23 33.07
N ALA A 79 18.99 36.31 32.32
CA ALA A 79 18.14 35.26 32.84
C ALA A 79 18.29 33.95 32.06
N ILE A 80 17.99 32.83 32.73
CA ILE A 80 17.87 31.51 32.13
C ILE A 80 16.42 31.03 32.25
N HIS A 81 15.82 30.66 31.11
CA HIS A 81 14.55 29.95 31.09
C HIS A 81 14.82 28.46 30.87
N PRO A 82 14.47 27.57 31.82
CA PRO A 82 14.78 26.16 31.70
C PRO A 82 13.77 25.38 30.85
N GLY A 83 12.57 25.94 30.61
CA GLY A 83 11.50 25.23 29.92
C GLY A 83 10.98 24.08 30.78
N TYR A 84 10.89 22.88 30.21
CA TYR A 84 10.51 21.65 30.92
C TYR A 84 11.47 20.51 30.61
N GLY A 85 11.58 19.54 31.53
CA GLY A 85 12.60 18.50 31.44
C GLY A 85 14.03 19.06 31.60
N PHE A 86 15.03 18.22 31.38
CA PHE A 86 16.44 18.58 31.64
C PHE A 86 16.62 19.13 33.06
N LEU A 87 17.07 20.38 33.19
CA LEU A 87 17.39 21.02 34.47
C LEU A 87 16.24 21.86 35.04
N SER A 88 15.02 21.77 34.49
CA SER A 88 13.88 22.61 34.88
C SER A 88 13.36 22.42 36.30
N GLU A 89 13.65 21.29 36.92
CA GLU A 89 13.27 20.99 38.30
C GLU A 89 14.50 20.85 39.21
N ASN A 90 15.69 21.19 38.69
CA ASN A 90 16.92 21.06 39.44
C ASN A 90 17.13 22.30 40.33
N SER A 91 16.86 22.16 41.63
CA SER A 91 17.02 23.26 42.59
C SER A 91 18.46 23.75 42.72
N GLN A 92 19.44 22.86 42.56
CA GLN A 92 20.86 23.23 42.58
C GLN A 92 21.21 24.13 41.39
N PHE A 93 20.65 23.86 40.19
CA PHE A 93 20.83 24.71 39.02
C PHE A 93 20.25 26.11 39.24
N ALA A 94 19.03 26.20 39.79
CA ALA A 94 18.41 27.47 40.13
C ALA A 94 19.23 28.25 41.18
N ARG A 95 19.79 27.57 42.19
CA ARG A 95 20.67 28.15 43.21
C ARG A 95 21.96 28.68 42.59
N ARG A 96 22.60 27.89 41.71
CA ARG A 96 23.80 28.31 40.98
C ARG A 96 23.55 29.48 40.05
N CYS A 97 22.38 29.57 39.39
CA CYS A 97 22.02 30.76 38.62
C CYS A 97 22.04 32.02 39.50
N ALA A 98 21.44 31.95 40.69
CA ALA A 98 21.40 33.08 41.64
C ALA A 98 22.80 33.46 42.14
N GLU A 99 23.66 32.49 42.46
CA GLU A 99 25.06 32.72 42.88
C GLU A 99 25.89 33.41 41.79
N GLU A 100 25.58 33.14 40.52
CA GLU A 100 26.26 33.72 39.36
C GLU A 100 25.62 35.03 38.86
N GLY A 101 24.61 35.54 39.58
CA GLY A 101 23.91 36.79 39.23
C GLY A 101 22.97 36.69 38.04
N ILE A 102 22.53 35.47 37.68
CA ILE A 102 21.63 35.18 36.56
C ILE A 102 20.25 34.84 37.11
N LEU A 103 19.20 35.50 36.62
CA LEU A 103 17.83 35.22 37.06
C LEU A 103 17.35 33.86 36.53
N PHE A 104 16.98 32.95 37.42
CA PHE A 104 16.28 31.73 37.04
C PHE A 104 14.78 32.02 36.83
N ILE A 105 14.25 31.73 35.63
CA ILE A 105 12.83 31.94 35.32
C ILE A 105 12.05 30.69 35.75
N GLY A 106 11.65 30.69 37.02
CA GLY A 106 10.90 29.63 37.67
C GLY A 106 10.76 29.93 39.17
N PRO A 107 10.24 28.98 39.97
CA PRO A 107 10.17 29.11 41.41
C PRO A 107 11.56 29.21 42.06
N SER A 108 11.60 29.73 43.29
CA SER A 108 12.84 29.77 44.09
C SER A 108 13.39 28.37 44.41
N PRO A 109 14.72 28.22 44.58
CA PRO A 109 15.35 26.93 44.91
C PRO A 109 14.74 26.26 46.15
N GLU A 110 14.41 27.04 47.18
CA GLU A 110 13.81 26.55 48.43
C GLU A 110 12.37 26.05 48.23
N VAL A 111 11.64 26.60 47.25
CA VAL A 111 10.32 26.09 46.86
C VAL A 111 10.47 24.80 46.06
N MET A 112 11.43 24.76 45.12
CA MET A 112 11.74 23.56 44.35
C MET A 112 12.16 22.38 45.24
N GLU A 113 12.99 22.61 46.27
CA GLU A 113 13.40 21.55 47.22
C GLU A 113 12.26 21.04 48.10
N ARG A 114 11.26 21.89 48.40
CA ARG A 114 10.10 21.53 49.22
C ARG A 114 9.04 20.77 48.42
N LEU A 115 8.88 21.09 47.13
CA LEU A 115 7.81 20.57 46.29
C LEU A 115 8.27 19.56 45.24
N GLY A 116 9.55 19.56 44.85
CA GLY A 116 10.12 18.64 43.86
C GLY A 116 10.47 17.26 44.41
N ASP A 117 10.66 17.12 45.74
CA ASP A 117 10.79 15.82 46.40
C ASP A 117 9.40 15.26 46.74
N LYS A 118 9.12 14.03 46.32
CA LYS A 118 7.79 13.39 46.47
C LYS A 118 7.38 13.09 47.90
N VAL A 119 8.33 12.95 48.82
CA VAL A 119 8.05 12.74 50.23
C VAL A 119 7.75 14.09 50.89
N ARG A 120 8.61 15.09 50.65
CA ARG A 120 8.44 16.44 51.22
C ARG A 120 7.20 17.15 50.70
N SER A 121 6.88 16.99 49.42
CA SER A 121 5.68 17.62 48.83
C SER A 121 4.39 17.09 49.46
N LYS A 122 4.36 15.83 49.89
CA LYS A 122 3.24 15.26 50.65
C LYS A 122 3.16 15.80 52.07
N GLU A 123 4.28 16.04 52.75
CA GLU A 123 4.27 16.69 54.06
C GLU A 123 3.60 18.08 53.96
N VAL A 124 3.90 18.83 52.90
CA VAL A 124 3.24 20.11 52.60
C VAL A 124 1.75 19.92 52.30
N ALA A 125 1.37 18.91 51.52
CA ALA A 125 -0.03 18.61 51.23
C ALA A 125 -0.83 18.27 52.50
N VAL A 126 -0.29 17.42 53.38
CA VAL A 126 -0.90 17.07 54.67
C VAL A 126 -1.03 18.30 55.57
N ALA A 127 0.02 19.13 55.66
CA ALA A 127 -0.02 20.38 56.41
C ALA A 127 -1.03 21.39 55.85
N ALA A 128 -1.29 21.36 54.55
CA ALA A 128 -2.32 22.16 53.88
C ALA A 128 -3.74 21.55 53.99
N GLY A 129 -3.90 20.41 54.68
CA GLY A 129 -5.18 19.72 54.82
C GLY A 129 -5.68 19.05 53.54
N VAL A 130 -4.77 18.77 52.59
CA VAL A 130 -5.10 18.12 51.32
C VAL A 130 -5.00 16.60 51.47
N PRO A 131 -6.00 15.82 51.02
CA PRO A 131 -5.93 14.37 51.07
C PRO A 131 -4.78 13.83 50.20
N ILE A 132 -4.02 12.88 50.75
CA ILE A 132 -2.93 12.18 50.07
C ILE A 132 -3.27 10.71 49.88
N ILE A 133 -2.58 10.05 48.95
CA ILE A 133 -2.64 8.59 48.80
C ILE A 133 -1.97 7.94 50.01
N GLU A 134 -2.62 6.92 50.59
CA GLU A 134 -2.02 6.16 51.68
C GLU A 134 -0.71 5.51 51.22
N SER A 135 0.37 5.70 51.98
CA SER A 135 1.72 5.29 51.60
C SER A 135 2.45 4.59 52.74
N SER A 136 3.56 3.92 52.41
CA SER A 136 4.43 3.26 53.39
C SER A 136 5.11 4.28 54.30
N HIS A 137 5.11 4.03 55.61
CA HIS A 137 5.76 4.92 56.58
C HIS A 137 7.25 4.61 56.81
N PRO A 138 7.67 3.35 57.11
CA PRO A 138 9.07 3.04 57.29
C PRO A 138 9.80 2.95 55.93
N PRO A 139 11.11 3.24 55.86
CA PRO A 139 11.94 2.94 54.70
C PRO A 139 11.86 1.46 54.33
N LEU A 140 11.60 1.17 53.06
CA LEU A 140 11.43 -0.19 52.55
C LEU A 140 12.79 -0.86 52.27
N THR A 141 13.53 -1.20 53.33
CA THR A 141 14.89 -1.75 53.21
C THR A 141 14.94 -3.26 52.98
N ALA A 142 13.87 -3.98 53.34
CA ALA A 142 13.74 -5.43 53.23
C ALA A 142 12.33 -5.83 52.76
N ILE A 143 12.20 -7.01 52.15
CA ILE A 143 10.94 -7.50 51.60
C ILE A 143 9.88 -7.73 52.68
N GLU A 144 10.28 -8.10 53.89
CA GLU A 144 9.38 -8.37 55.03
C GLU A 144 8.70 -7.08 55.53
N ILE A 145 9.46 -5.98 55.59
CA ILE A 145 8.92 -4.65 55.92
C ILE A 145 7.94 -4.21 54.83
N THR A 146 8.34 -4.43 53.57
CA THR A 146 7.53 -4.11 52.39
C THR A 146 6.22 -4.89 52.36
N ARG A 147 6.25 -6.18 52.73
CA ARG A 147 5.06 -7.04 52.84
C ARG A 147 4.10 -6.55 53.91
N ALA A 148 4.63 -6.24 55.10
CA ALA A 148 3.81 -5.73 56.21
C ALA A 148 3.13 -4.40 55.84
N GLU A 149 3.85 -3.49 55.18
CA GLU A 149 3.25 -2.23 54.71
C GLU A 149 2.24 -2.44 53.57
N ALA A 150 2.50 -3.37 52.63
CA ALA A 150 1.55 -3.70 51.58
C ALA A 150 0.24 -4.30 52.14
N GLU A 151 0.32 -5.12 53.19
CA GLU A 151 -0.85 -5.66 53.90
C GLU A 151 -1.60 -4.58 54.67
N ARG A 152 -0.89 -3.63 55.29
CA ARG A 152 -1.47 -2.49 56.01
C ARG A 152 -2.25 -1.55 55.09
N ILE A 153 -1.67 -1.21 53.93
CA ILE A 153 -2.30 -0.35 52.90
C ILE A 153 -3.41 -1.13 52.15
N GLY A 154 -3.22 -2.44 51.99
CA GLY A 154 -4.10 -3.34 51.27
C GLY A 154 -3.90 -3.29 49.75
N TYR A 155 -3.89 -4.46 49.11
CA TYR A 155 -3.78 -4.58 47.66
C TYR A 155 -5.01 -4.03 46.90
N PRO A 156 -4.87 -3.61 45.62
CA PRO A 156 -3.60 -3.44 44.91
C PRO A 156 -2.80 -2.24 45.45
N VAL A 157 -1.47 -2.33 45.40
CA VAL A 157 -0.52 -1.27 45.76
C VAL A 157 0.38 -0.97 44.57
N ILE A 158 1.01 0.20 44.54
CA ILE A 158 1.99 0.58 43.52
C ILE A 158 3.33 0.84 44.20
N LEU A 159 4.37 0.14 43.72
CA LEU A 159 5.75 0.35 44.12
C LEU A 159 6.35 1.43 43.24
N LYS A 160 6.91 2.48 43.84
CA LYS A 160 7.46 3.66 43.13
C LYS A 160 8.87 3.99 43.62
N ALA A 161 9.75 4.38 42.69
CA ALA A 161 11.04 4.97 43.03
C ALA A 161 10.89 6.40 43.56
N SER A 162 11.65 6.77 44.59
CA SER A 162 11.61 8.11 45.20
C SER A 162 12.05 9.22 44.23
N ALA A 163 13.16 8.98 43.51
CA ALA A 163 13.71 9.87 42.50
C ALA A 163 13.11 9.67 41.09
N GLY A 164 12.07 8.84 40.94
CA GLY A 164 11.51 8.46 39.64
C GLY A 164 10.58 9.51 39.04
N GLY A 165 10.78 9.86 37.76
CA GLY A 165 9.95 10.78 36.98
C GLY A 165 9.51 10.19 35.62
N GLY A 166 8.43 10.72 35.04
CA GLY A 166 8.00 10.38 33.67
C GLY A 166 7.45 8.96 33.46
N GLY A 167 6.89 8.35 34.50
CA GLY A 167 6.26 7.02 34.42
C GLY A 167 7.22 5.83 34.63
N ARG A 168 8.51 6.07 34.84
CA ARG A 168 9.56 5.05 35.00
C ARG A 168 9.78 4.67 36.46
N GLY A 169 10.14 3.41 36.72
CA GLY A 169 10.36 2.91 38.09
C GLY A 169 9.08 2.80 38.92
N MET A 170 7.95 2.50 38.27
CA MET A 170 6.67 2.25 38.95
C MET A 170 6.08 0.90 38.53
N ARG A 171 5.65 0.07 39.50
CA ARG A 171 5.00 -1.22 39.23
C ARG A 171 3.76 -1.41 40.09
N VAL A 172 2.67 -1.83 39.44
CA VAL A 172 1.43 -2.19 40.12
C VAL A 172 1.57 -3.62 40.64
N ILE A 173 1.31 -3.80 41.93
CA ILE A 173 1.39 -5.05 42.65
C ILE A 173 -0.02 -5.42 43.08
N ARG A 174 -0.53 -6.54 42.56
CA ARG A 174 -1.93 -6.96 42.78
C ARG A 174 -2.04 -8.03 43.85
N SER A 175 -0.98 -8.79 44.08
CA SER A 175 -0.92 -9.86 45.06
C SER A 175 0.39 -9.87 45.83
N ARG A 176 0.45 -10.70 46.87
CA ARG A 176 1.66 -10.92 47.66
C ARG A 176 2.80 -11.50 46.80
N ASP A 177 2.49 -12.45 45.91
CA ASP A 177 3.49 -13.13 45.10
C ASP A 177 4.12 -12.17 44.07
N ASP A 178 3.31 -11.25 43.51
CA ASP A 178 3.80 -10.19 42.62
C ASP A 178 4.82 -9.28 43.31
N LEU A 179 4.65 -9.03 44.62
CA LEU A 179 5.52 -8.16 45.40
C LEU A 179 6.92 -8.77 45.56
N GLU A 180 6.98 -10.07 45.85
CA GLU A 180 8.24 -10.80 46.04
C GLU A 180 9.07 -10.81 44.76
N ILE A 181 8.43 -10.90 43.59
CA ILE A 181 9.10 -10.86 42.29
C ILE A 181 9.52 -9.42 41.91
N ALA A 182 8.67 -8.43 42.19
CA ALA A 182 8.86 -7.07 41.71
C ALA A 182 9.82 -6.22 42.56
N PHE A 183 9.98 -6.51 43.86
CA PHE A 183 10.72 -5.63 44.77
C PHE A 183 12.20 -5.44 44.40
N ASP A 184 12.94 -6.55 44.21
CA ASP A 184 14.37 -6.48 43.89
C ASP A 184 14.62 -5.87 42.52
N SER A 185 13.79 -6.25 41.52
CA SER A 185 13.90 -5.69 40.17
C SER A 185 13.63 -4.19 40.15
N ALA A 186 12.63 -3.69 40.89
CA ALA A 186 12.31 -2.26 40.96
C ALA A 186 13.40 -1.44 41.65
N ARG A 187 14.02 -1.96 42.72
CA ARG A 187 15.15 -1.28 43.40
C ARG A 187 16.38 -1.22 42.50
N GLN A 188 16.70 -2.30 41.81
CA GLN A 188 17.84 -2.34 40.90
C GLN A 188 17.63 -1.43 39.69
N GLU A 189 16.42 -1.40 39.13
CA GLU A 189 16.03 -0.48 38.06
C GLU A 189 16.15 0.98 38.51
N ALA A 190 15.67 1.31 39.71
CA ALA A 190 15.78 2.65 40.27
C ALA A 190 17.24 3.09 40.50
N LEU A 191 18.07 2.19 41.04
CA LEU A 191 19.50 2.44 41.24
C LEU A 191 20.23 2.68 39.91
N ASN A 192 19.97 1.85 38.91
CA ASN A 192 20.60 1.97 37.60
C ASN A 192 20.14 3.23 36.84
N ALA A 193 18.86 3.60 36.97
CA ALA A 193 18.27 4.71 36.21
C ALA A 193 18.48 6.08 36.87
N PHE A 194 18.48 6.15 38.20
CA PHE A 194 18.44 7.42 38.95
C PHE A 194 19.58 7.58 39.97
N GLY A 195 20.44 6.56 40.12
CA GLY A 195 21.51 6.56 41.13
C GLY A 195 21.03 6.39 42.57
N ASP A 196 19.72 6.23 42.78
CA ASP A 196 19.07 6.04 44.09
C ASP A 196 18.07 4.88 44.02
N GLY A 197 18.37 3.81 44.77
CA GLY A 197 17.54 2.60 44.86
C GLY A 197 16.38 2.69 45.86
N THR A 198 16.07 3.88 46.37
CA THR A 198 15.00 4.10 47.35
C THR A 198 13.63 3.97 46.69
N VAL A 199 12.80 3.07 47.24
CA VAL A 199 11.43 2.81 46.79
C VAL A 199 10.43 2.96 47.94
N PHE A 200 9.19 3.30 47.62
CA PHE A 200 8.07 3.39 48.55
C PHE A 200 6.80 2.75 47.95
N LEU A 201 5.86 2.36 48.83
CA LEU A 201 4.56 1.81 48.44
C LEU A 201 3.47 2.87 48.60
N GLU A 202 2.52 2.85 47.67
CA GLU A 202 1.28 3.62 47.75
C GLU A 202 0.08 2.74 47.45
N LYS A 203 -1.09 3.13 47.96
CA LYS A 203 -2.35 2.57 47.51
C LYS A 203 -2.49 2.81 46.00
N TYR A 204 -2.70 1.74 45.24
CA TYR A 204 -3.00 1.89 43.82
C TYR A 204 -4.48 2.24 43.66
N ILE A 205 -4.74 3.45 43.16
CA ILE A 205 -6.09 3.86 42.80
C ILE A 205 -6.40 3.24 41.43
N GLU A 206 -7.47 2.45 41.35
CA GLU A 206 -7.90 1.79 40.11
C GLU A 206 -8.62 2.78 39.20
N ASN A 207 -8.23 2.80 37.92
CA ASN A 207 -8.84 3.63 36.87
C ASN A 207 -9.16 5.07 37.29
N PRO A 208 -8.21 5.81 37.89
CA PRO A 208 -8.44 7.19 38.28
C PRO A 208 -8.45 8.08 37.05
N ARG A 209 -9.02 9.27 37.21
CA ARG A 209 -8.75 10.40 36.34
C ARG A 209 -7.52 11.14 36.85
N HIS A 210 -6.59 11.44 35.95
CA HIS A 210 -5.44 12.27 36.26
C HIS A 210 -5.82 13.72 35.96
N ILE A 211 -6.07 14.50 37.00
CA ILE A 211 -6.49 15.90 36.90
C ILE A 211 -5.42 16.79 37.49
N GLU A 212 -5.08 17.85 36.79
CA GLU A 212 -4.04 18.77 37.23
C GLU A 212 -4.50 20.22 37.15
N VAL A 213 -4.03 21.07 38.07
CA VAL A 213 -4.46 22.46 38.18
C VAL A 213 -3.28 23.38 37.88
N GLN A 214 -3.46 24.27 36.90
CA GLN A 214 -2.47 25.27 36.54
C GLN A 214 -2.44 26.38 37.58
N ILE A 215 -1.27 26.69 38.14
CA ILE A 215 -1.06 27.78 39.09
C ILE A 215 -0.18 28.87 38.49
N VAL A 216 -0.49 30.12 38.84
CA VAL A 216 0.32 31.30 38.62
C VAL A 216 0.42 32.07 39.94
N ALA A 217 1.65 32.32 40.41
CA ALA A 217 1.90 33.03 41.65
C ALA A 217 2.95 34.13 41.48
N ASP A 218 2.74 35.30 42.08
CA ASP A 218 3.76 36.36 42.11
C ASP A 218 4.63 36.29 43.37
N LYS A 219 5.69 37.11 43.40
CA LYS A 219 6.61 37.19 44.55
C LYS A 219 6.01 37.90 45.78
N TYR A 220 4.76 38.34 45.70
CA TYR A 220 4.07 39.13 46.71
C TYR A 220 2.99 38.31 47.45
N GLY A 221 2.95 37.00 47.21
CA GLY A 221 2.04 36.07 47.87
C GLY A 221 0.66 35.97 47.21
N ASN A 222 0.45 36.57 46.05
CA ASN A 222 -0.78 36.39 45.28
C ASN A 222 -0.68 35.11 44.45
N VAL A 223 -1.73 34.30 44.50
CA VAL A 223 -1.83 33.03 43.77
C VAL A 223 -3.18 32.96 43.08
N VAL A 224 -3.20 32.57 41.81
CA VAL A 224 -4.40 32.27 41.04
C VAL A 224 -4.26 30.93 40.32
N HIS A 225 -5.37 30.24 40.08
CA HIS A 225 -5.43 29.06 39.22
C HIS A 225 -5.95 29.44 37.82
N LEU A 226 -5.43 28.79 36.78
CA LEU A 226 -5.94 28.86 35.40
C LEU A 226 -6.72 27.59 35.06
N TYR A 227 -7.58 27.19 35.99
CA TYR A 227 -8.42 25.99 35.91
C TYR A 227 -7.61 24.68 35.79
N GLU A 228 -8.31 23.60 35.53
CA GLU A 228 -7.82 22.24 35.46
C GLU A 228 -7.60 21.75 34.03
N ARG A 229 -6.72 20.75 33.90
CA ARG A 229 -6.55 19.92 32.72
C ARG A 229 -6.79 18.47 33.08
N ASP A 230 -7.46 17.76 32.20
CA ASP A 230 -7.61 16.31 32.24
C ASP A 230 -6.50 15.68 31.39
N CYS A 231 -5.61 14.95 32.06
CA CYS A 231 -4.50 14.23 31.45
C CYS A 231 -4.65 12.71 31.62
N SER A 232 -5.88 12.22 31.78
CA SER A 232 -6.18 10.81 32.04
C SER A 232 -5.83 9.88 30.88
N VAL A 233 -5.79 10.39 29.66
CA VAL A 233 -5.43 9.58 28.48
C VAL A 233 -3.92 9.32 28.49
N GLN A 234 -3.54 8.15 29.00
CA GLN A 234 -2.15 7.77 29.23
C GLN A 234 -1.82 6.38 28.70
N ARG A 235 -0.56 6.19 28.28
CA ARG A 235 0.02 4.87 27.97
C ARG A 235 1.22 4.64 28.87
N ARG A 236 1.23 3.54 29.63
CA ARG A 236 2.31 3.22 30.60
C ARG A 236 2.65 4.42 31.51
N PHE A 237 1.62 5.09 32.02
CA PHE A 237 1.71 6.31 32.85
C PHE A 237 2.33 7.54 32.17
N GLN A 238 2.39 7.57 30.83
CA GLN A 238 2.82 8.72 30.05
C GLN A 238 1.61 9.38 29.38
N LYS A 239 1.50 10.71 29.50
CA LYS A 239 0.42 11.52 28.91
C LYS A 239 0.49 11.49 27.39
N VAL A 240 -0.66 11.27 26.75
CA VAL A 240 -0.80 11.15 25.28
C VAL A 240 -1.66 12.26 24.70
N VAL A 241 -2.83 12.48 25.32
CA VAL A 241 -3.80 13.52 24.95
C VAL A 241 -4.24 14.23 26.21
N GLU A 242 -4.30 15.56 26.15
CA GLU A 242 -4.72 16.40 27.26
C GLU A 242 -5.91 17.27 26.85
N VAL A 243 -6.83 17.50 27.79
CA VAL A 243 -8.06 18.28 27.56
C VAL A 243 -8.21 19.35 28.65
N ALA A 244 -8.63 20.56 28.27
CA ALA A 244 -8.93 21.63 29.21
C ALA A 244 -10.28 22.30 28.84
N PRO A 245 -11.18 22.59 29.79
CA PRO A 245 -11.22 22.06 31.15
C PRO A 245 -11.60 20.56 31.17
N ALA A 246 -11.57 19.92 32.34
CA ALA A 246 -12.00 18.54 32.49
C ALA A 246 -13.53 18.40 32.29
N SER A 247 -13.94 17.48 31.41
CA SER A 247 -15.36 17.13 31.20
C SER A 247 -15.91 16.27 32.35
N ASN A 248 -17.22 16.32 32.63
CA ASN A 248 -17.91 15.41 33.55
C ASN A 248 -17.31 15.28 34.97
N LEU A 249 -16.70 16.33 35.53
CA LEU A 249 -16.46 16.41 36.98
C LEU A 249 -17.52 17.31 37.60
N GLN A 250 -18.00 16.95 38.79
CA GLN A 250 -18.92 17.81 39.53
C GLN A 250 -18.24 19.13 39.89
N GLN A 251 -19.00 20.22 39.86
CA GLN A 251 -18.45 21.54 40.19
C GLN A 251 -17.84 21.57 41.60
N ALA A 252 -18.45 20.88 42.57
CA ALA A 252 -17.91 20.78 43.93
C ALA A 252 -16.51 20.13 43.98
N THR A 253 -16.26 19.13 43.12
CA THR A 253 -14.95 18.47 43.00
C THR A 253 -13.93 19.42 42.37
N LYS A 254 -14.33 20.15 41.32
CA LYS A 254 -13.49 21.18 40.70
C LYS A 254 -13.09 22.27 41.69
N ASP A 255 -14.05 22.80 42.45
CA ASP A 255 -13.80 23.84 43.45
C ASP A 255 -12.84 23.35 44.54
N LYS A 256 -12.97 22.10 44.98
CA LYS A 256 -12.01 21.46 45.90
C LYS A 256 -10.62 21.31 45.29
N LEU A 257 -10.50 20.88 44.04
CA LEU A 257 -9.21 20.79 43.33
C LEU A 257 -8.50 22.15 43.31
N TYR A 258 -9.22 23.23 43.00
CA TYR A 258 -8.66 24.59 42.99
C TYR A 258 -8.26 25.05 44.38
N GLN A 259 -9.11 24.80 45.38
CA GLN A 259 -8.80 25.12 46.77
C GLN A 259 -7.54 24.39 47.24
N TYR A 260 -7.43 23.08 47.00
CA TYR A 260 -6.26 22.30 47.37
C TYR A 260 -4.99 22.76 46.67
N ALA A 261 -5.04 23.00 45.36
CA ALA A 261 -3.89 23.46 44.60
C ALA A 261 -3.40 24.84 45.08
N THR A 262 -4.33 25.78 45.33
CA THR A 262 -3.98 27.11 45.86
C THR A 262 -3.50 27.06 47.31
N SER A 263 -4.02 26.14 48.13
CA SER A 263 -3.61 26.00 49.53
C SER A 263 -2.19 25.43 49.67
N ILE A 264 -1.84 24.40 48.88
CA ILE A 264 -0.48 23.85 48.80
C ILE A 264 0.51 24.94 48.38
N THR A 265 0.18 25.66 47.31
CA THR A 265 1.08 26.67 46.75
C THR A 265 1.21 27.90 47.64
N HIS A 266 0.15 28.34 48.32
CA HIS A 266 0.24 29.39 49.35
C HIS A 266 1.14 28.97 50.52
N LEU A 267 0.97 27.76 51.06
CA LEU A 267 1.77 27.27 52.18
C LEU A 267 3.25 27.14 51.82
N ALA A 268 3.54 26.66 50.61
CA ALA A 268 4.89 26.58 50.09
C ALA A 268 5.55 27.94 49.81
N LYS A 269 4.75 29.03 49.72
CA LYS A 269 5.16 30.34 49.19
C LYS A 269 5.64 30.23 47.75
N TYR A 270 4.86 29.52 46.93
CA TYR A 270 5.14 29.32 45.52
C TYR A 270 5.24 30.65 44.77
N ASP A 271 6.15 30.72 43.81
CA ASP A 271 6.28 31.83 42.88
C ASP A 271 6.46 31.31 41.45
N ASN A 272 6.10 32.14 40.46
CA ASN A 272 6.07 31.80 39.04
C ASN A 272 4.92 30.82 38.67
N VAL A 273 5.09 30.07 37.58
CA VAL A 273 4.09 29.15 37.02
C VAL A 273 4.43 27.71 37.38
N GLY A 274 3.42 26.95 37.79
CA GLY A 274 3.54 25.52 38.12
C GLY A 274 2.23 24.78 38.06
N THR A 275 2.28 23.47 38.24
CA THR A 275 1.07 22.63 38.20
C THR A 275 1.00 21.75 39.44
N VAL A 276 -0.20 21.61 40.00
CA VAL A 276 -0.49 20.64 41.07
C VAL A 276 -1.28 19.47 40.48
N GLU A 277 -0.78 18.24 40.61
CA GLU A 277 -1.37 17.03 40.03
C GLU A 277 -2.14 16.20 41.07
N PHE A 278 -3.29 15.66 40.66
CA PHE A 278 -4.20 14.88 41.47
C PHE A 278 -4.68 13.62 40.75
N LEU A 279 -4.96 12.57 41.51
CA LEU A 279 -5.84 11.47 41.08
C LEU A 279 -7.24 11.73 41.61
N VAL A 280 -8.23 11.56 40.75
CA VAL A 280 -9.65 11.61 41.10
C VAL A 280 -10.26 10.23 40.83
N ASP A 281 -10.73 9.55 41.87
CA ASP A 281 -11.32 8.21 41.72
C ASP A 281 -12.75 8.27 41.14
N ILE A 282 -13.37 7.10 40.95
CA ILE A 282 -14.74 6.99 40.42
C ILE A 282 -15.81 7.63 41.31
N ASN A 283 -15.53 7.81 42.60
CA ASN A 283 -16.41 8.48 43.57
C ASN A 283 -16.06 9.97 43.74
N GLU A 284 -15.24 10.51 42.84
CA GLU A 284 -14.69 11.87 42.87
C GLU A 284 -13.94 12.23 44.18
N GLN A 285 -13.33 11.24 44.82
CA GLN A 285 -12.34 11.47 45.88
C GLN A 285 -11.03 11.93 45.26
N ILE A 286 -10.47 13.02 45.81
CA ILE A 286 -9.29 13.70 45.29
C ILE A 286 -8.08 13.29 46.11
N TYR A 287 -7.00 12.87 45.45
CA TYR A 287 -5.74 12.52 46.08
C TYR A 287 -4.60 13.29 45.43
N PHE A 288 -3.83 14.02 46.22
CA PHE A 288 -2.62 14.69 45.75
C PHE A 288 -1.53 13.70 45.32
N ILE A 289 -0.86 14.00 44.20
CA ILE A 289 0.26 13.21 43.67
C ILE A 289 1.58 13.97 43.82
N GLU A 290 1.70 15.10 43.14
CA GLU A 290 2.93 15.87 43.04
C GLU A 290 2.66 17.32 42.62
N VAL A 291 3.68 18.18 42.76
CA VAL A 291 3.72 19.50 42.14
C VAL A 291 4.83 19.47 41.11
N ASN A 292 4.54 19.95 39.90
CA ASN A 292 5.53 20.19 38.86
C ASN A 292 5.93 21.66 38.94
N PRO A 293 7.11 22.02 39.52
CA PRO A 293 7.48 23.41 39.79
C PRO A 293 8.03 24.12 38.53
N ARG A 294 7.31 23.99 37.41
CA ARG A 294 7.71 24.46 36.08
C ARG A 294 6.51 24.53 35.12
N ILE A 295 6.74 25.05 33.92
CA ILE A 295 5.81 24.90 32.80
C ILE A 295 5.70 23.42 32.37
N GLN A 296 4.54 23.03 31.83
CA GLN A 296 4.31 21.70 31.26
C GLN A 296 4.10 21.76 29.74
N VAL A 297 4.21 20.61 29.07
CA VAL A 297 4.05 20.49 27.62
C VAL A 297 2.64 20.97 27.20
N GLU A 298 1.64 20.58 27.99
CA GLU A 298 0.20 20.83 27.89
C GLU A 298 -0.26 22.21 28.39
N HIS A 299 0.65 23.14 28.68
CA HIS A 299 0.27 24.51 29.04
C HIS A 299 -0.59 25.19 27.95
N THR A 300 -0.39 24.81 26.68
CA THR A 300 -1.03 25.44 25.51
C THR A 300 -2.56 25.41 25.58
N ILE A 301 -3.16 24.34 26.11
CA ILE A 301 -4.62 24.21 26.20
C ILE A 301 -5.20 25.07 27.32
N SER A 302 -4.47 25.31 28.41
CA SER A 302 -4.84 26.32 29.41
C SER A 302 -4.77 27.73 28.84
N GLU A 303 -3.75 28.05 28.04
CA GLU A 303 -3.68 29.35 27.36
C GLU A 303 -4.86 29.53 26.40
N MET A 304 -5.23 28.50 25.64
CA MET A 304 -6.32 28.57 24.66
C MET A 304 -7.70 28.78 25.30
N ILE A 305 -7.98 28.19 26.48
CA ILE A 305 -9.26 28.39 27.15
C ILE A 305 -9.32 29.66 28.00
N THR A 306 -8.19 30.18 28.47
CA THR A 306 -8.15 31.36 29.36
C THR A 306 -7.75 32.65 28.66
N GLY A 307 -7.08 32.57 27.52
CA GLY A 307 -6.46 33.71 26.85
C GLY A 307 -5.19 34.24 27.54
N VAL A 308 -4.67 33.54 28.56
CA VAL A 308 -3.48 33.94 29.31
C VAL A 308 -2.24 33.31 28.70
N ASP A 309 -1.27 34.10 28.27
CA ASP A 309 0.05 33.61 27.84
C ASP A 309 0.92 33.29 29.07
N LEU A 310 1.18 32.01 29.30
CA LEU A 310 1.88 31.51 30.47
C LEU A 310 3.37 31.83 30.42
N ILE A 311 4.05 31.73 29.28
CA ILE A 311 5.49 32.01 29.20
C ILE A 311 5.76 33.51 29.39
N ARG A 312 4.96 34.37 28.76
CA ARG A 312 4.98 35.82 28.99
C ARG A 312 4.77 36.13 30.47
N THR A 313 3.83 35.42 31.10
CA THR A 313 3.56 35.54 32.54
C THR A 313 4.77 35.15 33.39
N GLN A 314 5.47 34.05 33.07
CA GLN A 314 6.70 33.62 33.75
C GLN A 314 7.77 34.73 33.72
N LEU A 315 7.95 35.38 32.56
CA LEU A 315 8.95 36.44 32.36
C LEU A 315 8.63 37.70 33.18
N TYR A 316 7.37 38.13 33.21
CA TYR A 316 6.95 39.28 34.02
C TYR A 316 7.10 39.01 35.52
N ILE A 317 6.68 37.84 36.00
CA ILE A 317 6.82 37.46 37.41
C ILE A 317 8.30 37.36 37.80
N ALA A 318 9.13 36.75 36.97
CA ALA A 318 10.58 36.71 37.18
C ALA A 318 11.19 38.13 37.27
N SER A 319 10.65 39.07 36.49
CA SER A 319 10.99 40.51 36.53
C SER A 319 10.38 41.29 37.70
N GLY A 320 9.65 40.64 38.62
CA GLY A 320 9.10 41.27 39.82
C GLY A 320 7.74 41.96 39.65
N TYR A 321 6.97 41.64 38.61
CA TYR A 321 5.61 42.20 38.45
C TYR A 321 4.60 41.49 39.38
N LYS A 322 3.58 42.23 39.80
CA LYS A 322 2.41 41.73 40.54
C LYS A 322 1.35 41.19 39.59
N LEU A 323 0.57 40.20 40.02
CA LEU A 323 -0.55 39.69 39.21
C LEU A 323 -1.58 40.77 38.83
N SER A 324 -1.71 41.83 39.65
CA SER A 324 -2.60 42.97 39.38
C SER A 324 -2.01 44.05 38.47
N ASP A 325 -0.74 43.98 38.10
CA ASP A 325 -0.13 44.97 37.20
C ASP A 325 -0.75 44.87 35.80
N SER A 326 -0.91 46.01 35.12
CA SER A 326 -1.55 46.08 33.80
C SER A 326 -0.89 45.23 32.72
N ALA A 327 0.40 44.91 32.89
CA ALA A 327 1.14 44.05 31.98
C ALA A 327 0.72 42.56 32.03
N LEU A 328 0.20 42.13 33.19
CA LEU A 328 -0.33 40.78 33.42
C LEU A 328 -1.87 40.77 33.40
N ALA A 329 -2.50 41.80 33.98
CA ALA A 329 -3.94 41.99 34.06
C ALA A 329 -4.73 40.78 34.60
N LEU A 330 -4.10 39.94 35.44
CA LEU A 330 -4.73 38.76 36.03
C LEU A 330 -5.55 39.12 37.29
N GLY A 331 -5.05 40.06 38.11
CA GLY A 331 -5.78 40.58 39.27
C GLY A 331 -6.18 39.49 40.28
N LYS A 332 -7.48 39.37 40.54
CA LYS A 332 -8.07 38.35 41.42
C LYS A 332 -8.65 37.18 40.61
N GLN A 333 -8.84 36.03 41.25
CA GLN A 333 -9.32 34.80 40.62
C GLN A 333 -10.59 34.97 39.77
N GLU A 334 -11.51 35.86 40.17
CA GLU A 334 -12.80 36.04 39.49
C GLU A 334 -12.70 36.67 38.10
N ALA A 335 -11.56 37.32 37.77
CA ALA A 335 -11.31 37.94 36.47
C ALA A 335 -10.96 36.91 35.38
N ILE A 336 -10.48 35.73 35.78
CA ILE A 336 -10.06 34.67 34.86
C ILE A 336 -11.31 33.85 34.51
N LYS A 337 -11.53 33.61 33.22
CA LYS A 337 -12.67 32.82 32.70
C LYS A 337 -12.18 31.76 31.74
N THR A 338 -12.91 30.65 31.66
CA THR A 338 -12.75 29.68 30.57
C THR A 338 -13.66 30.06 29.40
N ASN A 339 -13.18 29.80 28.19
CA ASN A 339 -13.96 29.89 26.96
C ASN A 339 -13.83 28.57 26.22
N GLY A 340 -14.90 27.78 26.18
CA GLY A 340 -14.94 26.50 25.47
C GLY A 340 -13.98 25.44 26.02
N TYR A 341 -13.56 24.54 25.13
CA TYR A 341 -12.67 23.41 25.38
C TYR A 341 -11.46 23.47 24.45
N ALA A 342 -10.33 22.98 24.92
CA ALA A 342 -9.15 22.77 24.11
C ALA A 342 -8.56 21.37 24.33
N ILE A 343 -8.03 20.78 23.25
CA ILE A 343 -7.41 19.45 23.22
C ILE A 343 -6.01 19.59 22.66
N GLN A 344 -5.02 18.94 23.28
CA GLN A 344 -3.68 18.80 22.74
C GLN A 344 -3.38 17.36 22.36
N CYS A 345 -2.75 17.17 21.20
CA CYS A 345 -2.17 15.90 20.77
C CYS A 345 -0.72 16.13 20.36
N ARG A 346 0.14 15.15 20.62
CA ARG A 346 1.56 15.17 20.24
C ARG A 346 1.76 14.23 19.07
N ILE A 347 2.13 14.78 17.91
CA ILE A 347 2.51 13.96 16.76
C ILE A 347 3.97 13.54 16.94
N THR A 348 4.21 12.24 17.03
CA THR A 348 5.54 11.63 17.21
C THR A 348 5.90 10.73 16.04
N THR A 349 7.17 10.30 15.95
CA THR A 349 7.61 9.27 15.00
C THR A 349 7.35 7.84 15.46
N GLU A 350 6.65 7.65 16.57
CA GLU A 350 6.36 6.32 17.13
C GLU A 350 5.36 5.57 16.24
N ASP A 351 5.65 4.31 15.93
CA ASP A 351 4.76 3.45 15.16
C ASP A 351 3.83 2.65 16.10
N PRO A 352 2.51 2.96 16.16
CA PRO A 352 1.58 2.23 17.02
C PRO A 352 1.47 0.75 16.68
N ALA A 353 1.80 0.35 15.44
CA ALA A 353 1.77 -1.06 15.02
C ALA A 353 2.98 -1.87 15.53
N ASP A 354 4.00 -1.19 16.06
CA ASP A 354 5.28 -1.76 16.50
C ASP A 354 5.61 -1.30 17.94
N ASP A 355 4.64 -1.47 18.84
CA ASP A 355 4.67 -1.07 20.26
C ASP A 355 5.16 0.37 20.52
N PHE A 356 4.83 1.30 19.61
CA PHE A 356 5.25 2.71 19.66
C PHE A 356 6.77 2.90 19.61
N ARG A 357 7.50 2.00 18.94
CA ARG A 357 8.92 2.21 18.66
C ARG A 357 9.09 3.46 17.78
N PRO A 358 9.96 4.41 18.15
CA PRO A 358 10.22 5.58 17.32
C PRO A 358 10.90 5.20 16.00
N ASP A 359 10.37 5.72 14.90
CA ASP A 359 11.00 5.65 13.60
C ASP A 359 12.01 6.79 13.40
N TYR A 360 13.02 6.54 12.57
CA TYR A 360 14.13 7.45 12.30
C TYR A 360 14.42 7.48 10.81
N GLY A 361 14.74 8.66 10.29
CA GLY A 361 14.96 8.84 8.88
C GLY A 361 14.81 10.29 8.46
N THR A 362 14.80 10.51 7.15
CA THR A 362 14.64 11.85 6.58
C THR A 362 13.16 12.12 6.33
N ILE A 363 12.65 13.24 6.84
CA ILE A 363 11.30 13.70 6.54
C ILE A 363 11.28 14.20 5.08
N VAL A 364 10.70 13.42 4.17
CA VAL A 364 10.63 13.74 2.72
C VAL A 364 9.52 14.73 2.42
N THR A 365 8.41 14.66 3.17
CA THR A 365 7.30 15.62 3.07
C THR A 365 6.83 15.96 4.46
N TYR A 366 6.68 17.25 4.71
CA TYR A 366 6.09 17.77 5.93
C TYR A 366 5.03 18.82 5.56
N ARG A 367 3.76 18.52 5.81
CA ARG A 367 2.66 19.47 5.69
C ARG A 367 1.88 19.49 6.97
N THR A 368 1.60 20.70 7.41
CA THR A 368 0.86 21.00 8.62
C THR A 368 -0.60 21.31 8.30
N ALA A 369 -1.45 21.20 9.32
CA ALA A 369 -2.82 21.72 9.28
C ALA A 369 -2.84 23.21 9.65
N ALA A 370 -3.82 23.96 9.17
CA ALA A 370 -3.98 25.38 9.50
C ALA A 370 -5.46 25.76 9.70
N GLY A 371 -5.77 27.01 10.00
CA GLY A 371 -7.15 27.52 10.07
C GLY A 371 -7.70 27.71 11.49
N PHE A 372 -8.93 28.19 11.58
CA PHE A 372 -9.54 28.65 12.83
C PHE A 372 -9.58 27.55 13.90
N GLY A 373 -9.16 27.91 15.12
CA GLY A 373 -9.17 27.01 16.27
C GLY A 373 -8.06 25.95 16.25
N VAL A 374 -7.04 26.06 15.39
CA VAL A 374 -5.86 25.17 15.38
C VAL A 374 -4.62 25.98 15.74
N ARG A 375 -3.86 25.50 16.73
CA ARG A 375 -2.56 26.03 17.16
C ARG A 375 -1.50 24.95 16.97
N LEU A 376 -0.35 25.35 16.43
CA LEU A 376 0.79 24.47 16.22
C LEU A 376 2.04 25.00 16.95
N ASP A 377 2.61 24.14 17.77
CA ASP A 377 3.91 24.35 18.39
C ASP A 377 4.86 23.27 17.83
N GLU A 378 5.57 23.64 16.77
CA GLU A 378 6.46 22.75 16.02
C GLU A 378 7.74 22.44 16.81
N GLY A 379 8.17 21.18 16.76
CA GLY A 379 9.50 20.77 17.18
C GLY A 379 10.54 21.08 16.11
N SER A 380 11.34 20.09 15.72
CA SER A 380 12.27 20.20 14.60
C SER A 380 11.83 19.29 13.47
N ALA A 381 10.74 19.67 12.80
CA ALA A 381 10.17 18.92 11.70
C ALA A 381 9.97 19.82 10.47
N TYR A 382 10.69 19.52 9.39
CA TYR A 382 10.57 20.17 8.09
C TYR A 382 11.06 19.23 7.00
N ALA A 383 10.70 19.49 5.74
CA ALA A 383 11.16 18.66 4.63
C ALA A 383 12.69 18.72 4.51
N GLY A 384 13.34 17.55 4.54
CA GLY A 384 14.79 17.38 4.55
C GLY A 384 15.40 17.15 5.94
N MET A 385 14.65 17.37 7.03
CA MET A 385 15.16 17.11 8.38
C MET A 385 15.37 15.62 8.64
N LYS A 386 16.53 15.25 9.18
CA LYS A 386 16.84 13.87 9.59
C LYS A 386 16.53 13.69 11.07
N VAL A 387 15.52 12.88 11.37
CA VAL A 387 15.16 12.48 12.73
C VAL A 387 16.20 11.46 13.24
N ARG A 388 16.81 11.75 14.38
CA ARG A 388 17.90 10.96 14.98
C ARG A 388 17.45 10.28 16.29
N PRO A 389 18.07 9.16 16.71
CA PRO A 389 17.65 8.38 17.87
C PRO A 389 17.99 8.99 19.25
N PHE A 390 18.69 10.12 19.28
CA PHE A 390 19.21 10.70 20.52
C PHE A 390 18.19 11.49 21.34
N PHE A 391 17.12 11.98 20.71
CA PHE A 391 16.14 12.88 21.33
C PHE A 391 14.74 12.26 21.41
N ASP A 392 13.78 13.03 21.93
CA ASP A 392 12.38 12.63 21.89
C ASP A 392 11.86 12.55 20.45
N SER A 393 10.86 11.68 20.25
CA SER A 393 10.23 11.39 18.96
C SER A 393 9.25 12.47 18.49
N MET A 394 9.08 13.57 19.24
CA MET A 394 8.07 14.59 18.98
C MET A 394 8.39 15.44 17.74
N LEU A 395 7.44 15.52 16.82
CA LEU A 395 7.51 16.34 15.62
C LEU A 395 6.81 17.68 15.81
N VAL A 396 5.57 17.67 16.32
CA VAL A 396 4.74 18.86 16.52
C VAL A 396 3.65 18.60 17.55
N LYS A 397 3.35 19.62 18.35
CA LYS A 397 2.14 19.65 19.18
C LYS A 397 1.02 20.32 18.40
N VAL A 398 -0.12 19.64 18.35
CA VAL A 398 -1.34 20.17 17.75
C VAL A 398 -2.30 20.44 18.89
N SER A 399 -2.70 21.69 19.04
CA SER A 399 -3.73 22.07 20.01
C SER A 399 -4.93 22.62 19.25
N THR A 400 -6.12 22.19 19.63
CA THR A 400 -7.37 22.63 19.00
C THR A 400 -8.33 23.17 20.03
N HIS A 401 -9.17 24.12 19.64
CA HIS A 401 -10.14 24.78 20.50
C HIS A 401 -11.53 24.75 19.87
N GLY A 402 -12.58 24.62 20.67
CA GLY A 402 -13.99 24.59 20.26
C GLY A 402 -14.92 24.99 21.40
N LYS A 403 -16.20 25.25 21.13
CA LYS A 403 -17.17 25.59 22.18
C LYS A 403 -17.54 24.37 23.03
N THR A 404 -17.50 23.19 22.44
CA THR A 404 -17.70 21.90 23.10
C THR A 404 -16.46 21.02 22.92
N LEU A 405 -16.32 19.99 23.78
CA LEU A 405 -15.27 18.99 23.64
C LEU A 405 -15.33 18.31 22.26
N GLU A 406 -16.52 17.98 21.79
CA GLU A 406 -16.76 17.39 20.49
C GLU A 406 -16.31 18.31 19.33
N GLU A 407 -16.60 19.61 19.40
CA GLU A 407 -16.14 20.55 18.36
C GLU A 407 -14.62 20.67 18.32
N ALA A 408 -13.96 20.71 19.50
CA ALA A 408 -12.51 20.68 19.58
C ALA A 408 -11.95 19.36 19.00
N ALA A 409 -12.57 18.22 19.34
CA ALA A 409 -12.17 16.91 18.83
C ALA A 409 -12.33 16.79 17.31
N PHE A 410 -13.42 17.27 16.72
CA PHE A 410 -13.58 17.27 15.26
C PHE A 410 -12.61 18.22 14.56
N ARG A 411 -12.25 19.35 15.18
CA ARG A 411 -11.15 20.18 14.67
C ARG A 411 -9.81 19.45 14.74
N MET A 412 -9.56 18.69 15.79
CA MET A 412 -8.37 17.83 15.92
C MET A 412 -8.36 16.75 14.84
N ASP A 413 -9.46 16.02 14.64
CA ASP A 413 -9.60 15.00 13.60
C ASP A 413 -9.27 15.58 12.22
N ARG A 414 -9.87 16.73 11.90
CA ARG A 414 -9.62 17.44 10.64
C ARG A 414 -8.15 17.85 10.51
N ALA A 415 -7.54 18.38 11.57
CA ALA A 415 -6.13 18.76 11.56
C ALA A 415 -5.22 17.54 11.31
N LEU A 416 -5.40 16.45 12.05
CA LEU A 416 -4.66 15.18 11.88
C LEU A 416 -4.84 14.59 10.45
N ARG A 417 -6.04 14.74 9.86
CA ARG A 417 -6.34 14.38 8.46
C ARG A 417 -5.69 15.27 7.42
N GLU A 418 -5.37 16.51 7.73
CA GLU A 418 -4.65 17.42 6.83
C GLU A 418 -3.13 17.20 6.87
N PHE A 419 -2.59 16.77 8.02
CA PHE A 419 -1.16 16.49 8.15
C PHE A 419 -0.67 15.47 7.12
N ARG A 420 0.44 15.78 6.45
CA ARG A 420 1.14 14.84 5.56
C ARG A 420 2.60 14.78 5.97
N ILE A 421 2.94 13.69 6.66
CA ILE A 421 4.30 13.35 7.05
C ILE A 421 4.71 12.10 6.27
N ARG A 422 5.84 12.18 5.57
CA ARG A 422 6.41 11.08 4.76
C ARG A 422 7.90 10.97 5.02
N GLY A 423 8.43 9.76 4.87
CA GLY A 423 9.84 9.44 5.13
C GLY A 423 10.09 8.85 6.52
N VAL A 424 9.20 9.11 7.46
CA VAL A 424 9.13 8.44 8.78
C VAL A 424 7.68 8.08 9.10
N LYS A 425 7.47 7.05 9.92
CA LYS A 425 6.17 6.70 10.53
C LYS A 425 5.72 7.78 11.51
N SER A 426 4.45 7.73 11.89
CA SER A 426 3.89 8.64 12.89
C SER A 426 2.69 8.02 13.61
N ASN A 427 2.42 8.49 14.83
CA ASN A 427 1.28 8.07 15.65
C ASN A 427 -0.09 8.67 15.24
N ILE A 428 -0.17 9.44 14.14
CA ILE A 428 -1.38 10.16 13.69
C ILE A 428 -2.62 9.27 13.60
N GLY A 429 -2.50 8.07 13.00
CA GLY A 429 -3.64 7.16 12.84
C GLY A 429 -4.21 6.64 14.17
N PHE A 430 -3.37 6.51 15.18
CA PHE A 430 -3.79 6.18 16.54
C PHE A 430 -4.50 7.36 17.21
N LEU A 431 -3.97 8.58 17.06
CA LEU A 431 -4.60 9.80 17.59
C LEU A 431 -5.99 10.03 17.00
N GLU A 432 -6.19 9.78 15.71
CA GLU A 432 -7.50 9.87 15.03
C GLU A 432 -8.52 8.90 15.62
N ASN A 433 -8.14 7.63 15.79
CA ASN A 433 -8.99 6.63 16.41
C ASN A 433 -9.39 7.03 17.84
N LEU A 434 -8.44 7.60 18.60
CA LEU A 434 -8.62 7.98 19.98
C LEU A 434 -9.60 9.16 20.13
N ILE A 435 -9.35 10.27 19.45
CA ILE A 435 -10.13 11.51 19.61
C ILE A 435 -11.54 11.41 19.03
N THR A 436 -11.79 10.46 18.13
CA THR A 436 -13.12 10.15 17.59
C THR A 436 -13.85 9.04 18.36
N HIS A 437 -13.23 8.45 19.38
CA HIS A 437 -13.85 7.39 20.16
C HIS A 437 -15.03 7.91 21.00
N PRO A 438 -16.18 7.21 21.05
CA PRO A 438 -17.36 7.68 21.78
C PRO A 438 -17.09 8.02 23.25
N ALA A 439 -16.29 7.21 23.95
CA ALA A 439 -15.93 7.46 25.35
C ALA A 439 -15.06 8.72 25.54
N PHE A 440 -14.22 9.06 24.55
CA PHE A 440 -13.44 10.30 24.59
C PHE A 440 -14.34 11.51 24.37
N LEU A 441 -15.21 11.46 23.35
CA LEU A 441 -16.15 12.53 23.02
C LEU A 441 -17.14 12.80 24.16
N SER A 442 -17.59 11.74 24.83
CA SER A 442 -18.46 11.86 26.01
C SER A 442 -17.72 12.30 27.25
N GLY A 443 -16.38 12.36 27.26
CA GLY A 443 -15.58 12.74 28.43
C GLY A 443 -15.50 11.65 29.51
N GLN A 444 -15.75 10.39 29.16
CA GLN A 444 -15.69 9.22 30.03
C GLN A 444 -14.36 8.49 29.83
N VAL A 445 -13.27 9.17 30.17
CA VAL A 445 -11.90 8.62 30.07
C VAL A 445 -11.23 8.59 31.43
N ASP A 446 -10.43 7.56 31.66
CA ASP A 446 -9.60 7.33 32.83
C ASP A 446 -8.21 6.83 32.39
N VAL A 447 -7.30 6.63 33.34
CA VAL A 447 -5.94 6.12 33.08
C VAL A 447 -5.96 4.71 32.46
N GLY A 448 -7.01 3.91 32.68
CA GLY A 448 -7.19 2.58 32.09
C GLY A 448 -7.75 2.60 30.65
N PHE A 449 -8.23 3.74 30.15
CA PHE A 449 -8.95 3.86 28.89
C PHE A 449 -8.25 3.17 27.70
N LEU A 450 -6.95 3.43 27.49
CA LEU A 450 -6.22 2.83 26.38
C LEU A 450 -6.00 1.32 26.54
N ALA A 451 -5.82 0.84 27.77
CA ALA A 451 -5.66 -0.59 28.04
C ALA A 451 -6.96 -1.36 27.78
N HIS A 452 -8.11 -0.76 28.10
CA HIS A 452 -9.44 -1.33 27.82
C HIS A 452 -9.85 -1.28 26.35
N ASN A 453 -9.15 -0.50 25.51
CA ASN A 453 -9.51 -0.26 24.12
C ASN A 453 -8.36 -0.58 23.14
N PRO A 454 -7.88 -1.84 23.07
CA PRO A 454 -6.73 -2.22 22.24
C PRO A 454 -6.98 -2.04 20.73
N GLN A 455 -8.23 -1.93 20.29
CA GLN A 455 -8.59 -1.62 18.91
C GLN A 455 -8.06 -0.27 18.44
N LEU A 456 -7.82 0.69 19.35
CA LEU A 456 -7.30 2.03 19.02
C LEU A 456 -5.89 1.98 18.40
N PHE A 457 -5.10 0.95 18.74
CA PHE A 457 -3.73 0.76 18.25
C PHE A 457 -3.64 0.21 16.83
N LYS A 458 -4.77 -0.14 16.19
CA LYS A 458 -4.82 -0.59 14.81
C LYS A 458 -5.19 0.59 13.90
N PRO A 459 -4.22 1.34 13.34
CA PRO A 459 -4.52 2.51 12.52
C PRO A 459 -5.25 2.10 11.24
N SER A 460 -6.17 2.96 10.79
CA SER A 460 -6.77 2.81 9.47
C SER A 460 -5.73 3.04 8.36
N LYS A 461 -5.64 2.13 7.38
CA LYS A 461 -4.70 2.26 6.26
C LYS A 461 -5.12 3.42 5.37
N ARG A 462 -4.37 4.53 5.40
CA ARG A 462 -4.54 5.63 4.43
C ARG A 462 -4.09 5.20 3.05
N LEU A 463 -4.91 5.47 2.04
CA LEU A 463 -4.57 5.20 0.64
C LEU A 463 -3.45 6.14 0.17
N ASP A 464 -2.35 5.59 -0.31
CA ASP A 464 -1.18 6.34 -0.82
C ASP A 464 -1.05 6.25 -2.35
N ARG A 465 -2.19 6.36 -3.06
CA ARG A 465 -2.27 6.14 -4.52
C ARG A 465 -1.32 7.05 -5.31
N GLY A 466 -1.20 8.32 -4.93
CA GLY A 466 -0.34 9.28 -5.62
C GLY A 466 1.15 8.93 -5.52
N THR A 467 1.65 8.59 -4.33
CA THR A 467 3.06 8.23 -4.14
C THR A 467 3.41 6.93 -4.87
N ARG A 468 2.52 5.94 -4.84
CA ARG A 468 2.73 4.64 -5.50
C ARG A 468 2.76 4.77 -7.02
N LEU A 469 1.89 5.60 -7.57
CA LEU A 469 1.94 5.97 -8.99
C LEU A 469 3.24 6.69 -9.35
N LEU A 470 3.69 7.67 -8.54
CA LEU A 470 4.98 8.33 -8.76
C LEU A 470 6.16 7.34 -8.68
N TYR A 471 6.06 6.31 -7.85
CA TYR A 471 7.07 5.26 -7.77
C TYR A 471 7.16 4.47 -9.09
N PHE A 472 6.03 4.11 -9.72
CA PHE A 472 6.03 3.48 -11.04
C PHE A 472 6.65 4.39 -12.12
N LEU A 473 6.26 5.67 -12.14
CA LEU A 473 6.78 6.64 -13.09
C LEU A 473 8.28 6.87 -12.90
N GLY A 474 8.75 6.95 -11.66
CA GLY A 474 10.17 7.08 -11.33
C GLY A 474 10.96 5.84 -11.72
N ASP A 475 10.43 4.65 -11.41
CA ASP A 475 11.05 3.37 -11.77
C ASP A 475 11.17 3.22 -13.28
N THR A 476 10.12 3.53 -14.04
CA THR A 476 10.15 3.48 -15.50
C THR A 476 11.08 4.55 -16.09
N ALA A 477 11.15 5.75 -15.49
CA ALA A 477 12.08 6.80 -15.93
C ALA A 477 13.56 6.44 -15.69
N VAL A 478 13.88 5.69 -14.64
CA VAL A 478 15.26 5.25 -14.33
C VAL A 478 15.63 3.97 -15.07
N ASN A 479 14.79 2.94 -14.99
CA ASN A 479 15.12 1.59 -15.43
C ASN A 479 14.59 1.24 -16.83
N GLY A 480 13.57 1.98 -17.30
CA GLY A 480 12.80 1.67 -18.50
C GLY A 480 11.81 0.53 -18.29
N ASN A 481 10.83 0.40 -19.19
CA ASN A 481 9.98 -0.79 -19.24
C ASN A 481 10.72 -1.91 -19.99
N PRO A 482 10.90 -3.11 -19.40
CA PRO A 482 11.67 -4.19 -20.01
C PRO A 482 11.13 -4.65 -21.38
N ASP A 483 9.82 -4.56 -21.61
CA ASP A 483 9.19 -5.01 -22.86
C ASP A 483 9.55 -4.11 -24.06
N VAL A 484 9.83 -2.82 -23.81
CA VAL A 484 10.00 -1.81 -24.88
C VAL A 484 11.23 -0.92 -24.68
N LYS A 485 12.17 -1.32 -23.81
CA LYS A 485 13.36 -0.53 -23.49
C LYS A 485 14.12 -0.11 -24.75
N GLY A 486 14.29 1.20 -24.93
CA GLY A 486 14.97 1.78 -26.09
C GLY A 486 14.18 1.78 -27.40
N LYS A 487 12.88 1.47 -27.38
CA LYS A 487 12.02 1.35 -28.57
C LYS A 487 10.88 2.39 -28.62
N ARG A 488 11.04 3.56 -27.97
CA ARG A 488 10.03 4.64 -28.02
C ARG A 488 9.88 5.15 -29.45
N PRO A 489 8.67 5.14 -30.05
CA PRO A 489 8.42 5.74 -31.36
C PRO A 489 8.67 7.26 -31.32
N LEU A 490 9.15 7.81 -32.43
CA LEU A 490 9.44 9.25 -32.54
C LEU A 490 8.16 10.10 -32.67
N ASP A 491 7.13 9.57 -33.34
CA ASP A 491 5.90 10.29 -33.66
C ASP A 491 4.70 9.70 -32.89
N LEU A 492 4.53 10.12 -31.64
CA LEU A 492 3.39 9.77 -30.81
C LEU A 492 2.36 10.91 -30.81
N GLU A 493 1.33 10.78 -31.65
CA GLU A 493 0.21 11.73 -31.71
C GLU A 493 -0.80 11.49 -30.59
N ILE A 494 -1.54 12.52 -30.20
CA ILE A 494 -2.67 12.38 -29.27
C ILE A 494 -3.89 11.92 -30.09
N PRO A 495 -4.48 10.74 -29.81
CA PRO A 495 -5.59 10.23 -30.57
C PRO A 495 -6.83 11.10 -30.35
N VAL A 496 -7.52 11.41 -31.45
CA VAL A 496 -8.77 12.15 -31.42
C VAL A 496 -9.90 11.19 -31.08
N VAL A 497 -10.49 11.35 -29.89
CA VAL A 497 -11.69 10.59 -29.49
C VAL A 497 -12.88 11.12 -30.28
N PRO A 498 -13.62 10.27 -31.03
CA PRO A 498 -14.83 10.70 -31.73
C PRO A 498 -15.85 11.33 -30.78
N HIS A 499 -16.42 12.47 -31.18
CA HIS A 499 -17.41 13.16 -30.36
C HIS A 499 -18.72 12.37 -30.30
N PHE A 500 -19.31 12.27 -29.11
CA PHE A 500 -20.64 11.70 -28.90
C PHE A 500 -21.36 12.44 -27.78
N ASP A 501 -22.69 12.32 -27.72
CA ASP A 501 -23.48 12.87 -26.63
C ASP A 501 -23.40 11.96 -25.39
N ALA A 502 -22.60 12.38 -24.41
CA ALA A 502 -22.41 11.66 -23.15
C ALA A 502 -23.68 11.60 -22.28
N VAL A 503 -24.63 12.54 -22.45
CA VAL A 503 -25.84 12.61 -21.61
C VAL A 503 -27.01 11.84 -22.24
N ARG A 504 -26.97 11.62 -23.56
CA ARG A 504 -27.96 10.78 -24.25
C ARG A 504 -28.02 9.38 -23.66
N SER A 505 -29.23 8.84 -23.50
CA SER A 505 -29.44 7.43 -23.12
C SER A 505 -28.91 6.48 -24.21
N TYR A 506 -28.46 5.30 -23.81
CA TYR A 506 -28.04 4.26 -24.75
C TYR A 506 -29.23 3.82 -25.63
N PRO A 507 -29.08 3.82 -26.97
CA PRO A 507 -30.10 3.26 -27.85
C PRO A 507 -30.26 1.75 -27.64
N TYR A 508 -31.44 1.22 -27.98
CA TYR A 508 -31.71 -0.21 -27.91
C TYR A 508 -30.75 -1.00 -28.81
N GLY A 509 -30.10 -2.03 -28.26
CA GLY A 509 -29.19 -2.91 -28.97
C GLY A 509 -29.40 -4.40 -28.64
N SER A 510 -28.45 -5.23 -29.05
CA SER A 510 -28.53 -6.69 -28.93
C SER A 510 -28.59 -7.20 -27.48
N LYS A 511 -27.96 -6.51 -26.51
CA LYS A 511 -28.06 -6.88 -25.09
C LYS A 511 -29.46 -6.63 -24.54
N ASN A 512 -30.11 -5.53 -24.95
CA ASN A 512 -31.49 -5.27 -24.57
C ASN A 512 -32.40 -6.41 -25.05
N ARG A 513 -32.19 -6.84 -26.30
CA ARG A 513 -32.90 -7.95 -26.91
C ARG A 513 -32.68 -9.29 -26.20
N LEU A 514 -31.44 -9.60 -25.80
CA LEU A 514 -31.17 -10.79 -24.98
C LEU A 514 -31.93 -10.76 -23.66
N ASN A 515 -31.94 -9.61 -22.97
CA ASN A 515 -32.63 -9.49 -21.68
C ASN A 515 -34.16 -9.64 -21.82
N GLU A 516 -34.74 -9.24 -22.94
CA GLU A 516 -36.17 -9.34 -23.22
C GLU A 516 -36.60 -10.73 -23.71
N LEU A 517 -35.83 -11.33 -24.62
CA LEU A 517 -36.20 -12.58 -25.31
C LEU A 517 -35.57 -13.84 -24.69
N GLY A 518 -34.53 -13.69 -23.88
CA GLY A 518 -33.66 -14.80 -23.48
C GLY A 518 -32.81 -15.34 -24.64
N ALA A 519 -31.91 -16.28 -24.36
CA ALA A 519 -30.95 -16.81 -25.35
C ALA A 519 -31.65 -17.50 -26.54
N GLU A 520 -32.65 -18.34 -26.28
CA GLU A 520 -33.41 -19.06 -27.32
C GLU A 520 -34.22 -18.11 -28.21
N GLY A 521 -34.89 -17.12 -27.60
CA GLY A 521 -35.69 -16.14 -28.33
C GLY A 521 -34.83 -15.21 -29.18
N LEU A 522 -33.64 -14.82 -28.68
CA LEU A 522 -32.67 -14.07 -29.46
C LEU A 522 -32.14 -14.87 -30.66
N CYS A 523 -31.82 -16.16 -30.47
CA CYS A 523 -31.35 -17.01 -31.57
C CYS A 523 -32.43 -17.27 -32.62
N THR A 524 -33.70 -17.38 -32.19
CA THR A 524 -34.84 -17.45 -33.10
C THR A 524 -34.96 -16.17 -33.93
N TRP A 525 -34.91 -14.99 -33.29
CA TRP A 525 -34.90 -13.72 -34.00
C TRP A 525 -33.73 -13.64 -34.98
N LEU A 526 -32.53 -14.05 -34.57
CA LEU A 526 -31.33 -13.96 -35.41
C LEU A 526 -31.46 -14.78 -36.70
N LYS A 527 -32.13 -15.94 -36.66
CA LYS A 527 -32.40 -16.74 -37.87
C LYS A 527 -33.44 -16.12 -38.80
N GLU A 528 -34.38 -15.38 -38.24
CA GLU A 528 -35.44 -14.69 -38.99
C GLU A 528 -34.95 -13.35 -39.55
N GLU A 529 -33.88 -12.80 -38.99
CA GLU A 529 -33.28 -11.54 -39.40
C GLU A 529 -32.65 -11.66 -40.80
N LYS A 530 -33.02 -10.75 -41.69
CA LYS A 530 -32.51 -10.75 -43.07
C LYS A 530 -31.15 -10.08 -43.15
N ALA A 531 -30.99 -8.99 -42.42
CA ALA A 531 -29.76 -8.20 -42.41
C ALA A 531 -28.62 -8.99 -41.77
N ILE A 532 -27.44 -8.98 -42.40
CA ILE A 532 -26.25 -9.59 -41.81
C ILE A 532 -25.88 -8.89 -40.51
N GLN A 533 -25.51 -9.66 -39.50
CA GLN A 533 -25.06 -9.13 -38.22
C GLN A 533 -23.53 -9.13 -38.13
N TYR A 534 -22.97 -8.16 -37.40
CA TYR A 534 -21.53 -7.98 -37.24
C TYR A 534 -21.09 -8.07 -35.78
N THR A 535 -20.02 -8.81 -35.55
CA THR A 535 -19.30 -8.83 -34.27
C THR A 535 -17.97 -8.08 -34.42
N ASP A 536 -17.77 -7.04 -33.62
CA ASP A 536 -16.49 -6.32 -33.60
C ASP A 536 -15.47 -7.01 -32.69
N THR A 537 -14.33 -7.38 -33.24
CA THR A 537 -13.23 -8.08 -32.56
C THR A 537 -12.07 -7.16 -32.17
N THR A 538 -12.21 -5.85 -32.39
CA THR A 538 -11.16 -4.85 -32.17
C THR A 538 -10.58 -4.91 -30.75
N PHE A 539 -11.41 -5.21 -29.74
CA PHE A 539 -11.01 -5.20 -28.32
C PHE A 539 -10.44 -6.55 -27.84
N ARG A 540 -10.40 -7.59 -28.69
CA ARG A 540 -9.88 -8.92 -28.33
C ARG A 540 -8.98 -9.48 -29.43
N ASP A 541 -9.55 -10.04 -30.50
CA ASP A 541 -8.75 -10.82 -31.45
C ASP A 541 -7.85 -10.00 -32.35
N ALA A 542 -8.29 -8.79 -32.68
CA ALA A 542 -7.54 -7.91 -33.57
C ALA A 542 -6.16 -7.58 -33.01
N HIS A 543 -6.12 -7.05 -31.79
CA HIS A 543 -4.85 -6.74 -31.13
C HIS A 543 -4.11 -7.98 -30.62
N GLN A 544 -4.80 -9.09 -30.34
CA GLN A 544 -4.15 -10.38 -30.10
C GLN A 544 -3.34 -10.83 -31.32
N SER A 545 -3.88 -10.61 -32.52
CA SER A 545 -3.26 -11.01 -33.78
C SER A 545 -2.17 -10.05 -34.25
N LEU A 546 -2.40 -8.74 -34.12
CA LEU A 546 -1.49 -7.70 -34.66
C LEU A 546 -0.46 -7.21 -33.64
N LEU A 547 -0.82 -7.13 -32.35
CA LEU A 547 -0.10 -6.36 -31.34
C LEU A 547 0.24 -7.19 -30.08
N ALA A 548 0.38 -8.51 -30.23
CA ALA A 548 0.69 -9.44 -29.13
C ALA A 548 -0.21 -9.26 -27.88
N THR A 549 -1.48 -8.92 -28.12
CA THR A 549 -2.51 -8.71 -27.09
C THR A 549 -2.22 -7.52 -26.15
N ARG A 550 -1.42 -6.54 -26.59
CA ARG A 550 -0.92 -5.46 -25.72
C ARG A 550 -1.83 -4.25 -25.59
N VAL A 551 -2.97 -4.18 -26.29
CA VAL A 551 -3.91 -3.06 -26.14
C VAL A 551 -4.51 -3.03 -24.73
N ARG A 552 -4.44 -1.86 -24.08
CA ARG A 552 -4.74 -1.67 -22.66
C ARG A 552 -6.18 -1.22 -22.45
N THR A 553 -6.70 -1.46 -21.24
CA THR A 553 -8.03 -0.99 -20.80
C THR A 553 -8.20 0.52 -20.98
N TYR A 554 -7.13 1.29 -20.76
CA TYR A 554 -7.12 2.74 -20.94
C TYR A 554 -7.61 3.17 -22.32
N ASP A 555 -7.04 2.60 -23.38
CA ASP A 555 -7.32 3.02 -24.76
C ASP A 555 -8.69 2.50 -25.23
N MET A 556 -9.11 1.33 -24.77
CA MET A 556 -10.44 0.76 -25.06
C MET A 556 -11.55 1.65 -24.48
N LEU A 557 -11.43 2.06 -23.20
CA LEU A 557 -12.48 2.81 -22.51
C LEU A 557 -12.69 4.22 -23.06
N LYS A 558 -11.69 4.82 -23.72
CA LYS A 558 -11.83 6.15 -24.32
C LYS A 558 -12.88 6.21 -25.43
N VAL A 559 -13.17 5.08 -26.08
CA VAL A 559 -14.08 5.01 -27.23
C VAL A 559 -15.28 4.08 -27.02
N ALA A 560 -15.26 3.25 -25.99
CA ALA A 560 -16.29 2.24 -25.72
C ALA A 560 -17.72 2.82 -25.66
N GLU A 561 -17.95 3.86 -24.83
CA GLU A 561 -19.28 4.47 -24.68
C GLU A 561 -19.78 5.12 -25.96
N GLY A 562 -18.92 5.90 -26.61
CA GLY A 562 -19.26 6.55 -27.87
C GLY A 562 -19.64 5.53 -28.93
N PHE A 563 -18.86 4.44 -29.06
CA PHE A 563 -19.11 3.40 -30.04
C PHE A 563 -20.47 2.72 -29.79
N ALA A 564 -20.75 2.39 -28.52
CA ALA A 564 -22.00 1.75 -28.13
C ALA A 564 -23.26 2.61 -28.41
N LYS A 565 -23.12 3.94 -28.29
CA LYS A 565 -24.18 4.90 -28.62
C LYS A 565 -24.32 5.16 -30.11
N ALA A 566 -23.21 5.15 -30.85
CA ALA A 566 -23.18 5.43 -32.29
C ALA A 566 -23.58 4.22 -33.15
N HIS A 567 -23.24 3.00 -32.71
CA HIS A 567 -23.45 1.76 -33.47
C HIS A 567 -24.21 0.68 -32.67
N PRO A 568 -25.40 0.99 -32.11
CA PRO A 568 -26.18 0.07 -31.28
C PRO A 568 -26.64 -1.20 -32.02
N GLN A 569 -26.61 -1.19 -33.36
CA GLN A 569 -26.92 -2.32 -34.24
C GLN A 569 -25.80 -3.36 -34.34
N THR A 570 -24.64 -3.12 -33.73
CA THR A 570 -23.57 -4.13 -33.61
C THR A 570 -24.09 -5.31 -32.81
N PHE A 571 -23.95 -6.54 -33.33
CA PHE A 571 -24.51 -7.73 -32.69
C PHE A 571 -23.77 -8.07 -31.41
N SER A 572 -22.44 -8.16 -31.45
CA SER A 572 -21.63 -8.28 -30.25
C SER A 572 -20.29 -7.56 -30.40
N MET A 573 -19.66 -7.22 -29.28
CA MET A 573 -18.25 -6.85 -29.24
C MET A 573 -17.49 -7.96 -28.53
N GLU A 574 -16.51 -8.54 -29.19
CA GLU A 574 -15.61 -9.49 -28.58
C GLU A 574 -14.52 -8.73 -27.81
N VAL A 575 -14.56 -8.83 -26.49
CA VAL A 575 -13.77 -7.98 -25.59
C VAL A 575 -12.90 -8.77 -24.61
N TRP A 576 -13.07 -10.09 -24.54
CA TRP A 576 -12.54 -10.89 -23.44
C TRP A 576 -12.21 -12.35 -23.81
N GLY A 577 -11.51 -13.03 -22.91
CA GLY A 577 -11.04 -14.39 -23.16
C GLY A 577 -9.86 -14.45 -24.13
N GLY A 578 -9.56 -15.64 -24.65
CA GLY A 578 -8.31 -15.88 -25.38
C GLY A 578 -7.08 -15.52 -24.53
N ALA A 579 -6.10 -14.85 -25.13
CA ALA A 579 -4.87 -14.47 -24.44
C ALA A 579 -5.01 -13.24 -23.51
N THR A 580 -6.13 -12.50 -23.60
CA THR A 580 -6.28 -11.22 -22.88
C THR A 580 -6.20 -11.36 -21.37
N PHE A 581 -6.66 -12.48 -20.82
CA PHE A 581 -6.71 -12.70 -19.37
C PHE A 581 -5.30 -12.78 -18.73
N ASP A 582 -4.42 -13.64 -19.27
CA ASP A 582 -3.01 -13.76 -18.83
C ASP A 582 -2.22 -12.49 -19.13
N VAL A 583 -2.37 -11.94 -20.34
CA VAL A 583 -1.59 -10.77 -20.78
C VAL A 583 -1.91 -9.51 -19.96
N ALA A 584 -3.18 -9.32 -19.58
CA ALA A 584 -3.59 -8.22 -18.70
C ALA A 584 -2.82 -8.26 -17.37
N LEU A 585 -2.80 -9.42 -16.71
CA LEU A 585 -2.12 -9.59 -15.43
C LEU A 585 -0.61 -9.50 -15.58
N ARG A 586 -0.05 -10.25 -16.54
CA ARG A 586 1.40 -10.48 -16.66
C ARG A 586 2.17 -9.28 -17.18
N PHE A 587 1.64 -8.62 -18.20
CA PHE A 587 2.41 -7.64 -18.98
C PHE A 587 1.82 -6.24 -18.89
N GLN A 588 0.51 -6.12 -18.79
CA GLN A 588 -0.16 -4.82 -18.68
C GLN A 588 -0.34 -4.38 -17.22
N LEU A 589 -0.11 -5.31 -16.27
CA LEU A 589 -0.24 -5.11 -14.84
C LEU A 589 -1.62 -4.58 -14.44
N GLU A 590 -2.66 -5.07 -15.12
CA GLU A 590 -4.04 -4.68 -14.89
C GLU A 590 -4.98 -5.89 -14.75
N ASP A 591 -6.10 -5.65 -14.08
CA ASP A 591 -7.07 -6.70 -13.77
C ASP A 591 -8.02 -6.94 -14.96
N PRO A 592 -8.02 -8.13 -15.58
CA PRO A 592 -8.92 -8.42 -16.68
C PRO A 592 -10.39 -8.32 -16.23
N TRP A 593 -10.73 -8.63 -14.98
CA TRP A 593 -12.10 -8.54 -14.49
C TRP A 593 -12.58 -7.10 -14.39
N GLN A 594 -11.69 -6.18 -13.98
CA GLN A 594 -12.00 -4.76 -13.98
C GLN A 594 -12.14 -4.21 -15.40
N ARG A 595 -11.35 -4.71 -16.36
CA ARG A 595 -11.55 -4.39 -17.78
C ARG A 595 -12.97 -4.78 -18.20
N LEU A 596 -13.39 -6.01 -17.95
CA LEU A 596 -14.72 -6.49 -18.32
C LEU A 596 -15.83 -5.65 -17.68
N ALA A 597 -15.74 -5.42 -16.37
CA ALA A 597 -16.75 -4.64 -15.63
C ALA A 597 -16.87 -3.20 -16.16
N LYS A 598 -15.74 -2.53 -16.40
CA LYS A 598 -15.74 -1.16 -16.95
C LYS A 598 -16.25 -1.11 -18.39
N LEU A 599 -15.92 -2.11 -19.21
CA LEU A 599 -16.44 -2.22 -20.57
C LEU A 599 -17.95 -2.50 -20.57
N ARG A 600 -18.44 -3.35 -19.66
CA ARG A 600 -19.88 -3.60 -19.49
C ARG A 600 -20.65 -2.34 -19.11
N GLU A 601 -20.08 -1.53 -18.22
CA GLU A 601 -20.65 -0.23 -17.83
C GLU A 601 -20.68 0.75 -19.01
N ALA A 602 -19.58 0.85 -19.77
CA ALA A 602 -19.49 1.73 -20.93
C ALA A 602 -20.30 1.25 -22.15
N ILE A 603 -20.55 -0.05 -22.25
CA ILE A 603 -21.26 -0.68 -23.37
C ILE A 603 -22.41 -1.49 -22.77
N PRO A 604 -23.53 -0.90 -22.31
CA PRO A 604 -24.62 -1.63 -21.66
C PRO A 604 -25.67 -2.21 -22.62
N ASN A 605 -25.66 -1.79 -23.90
CA ASN A 605 -26.70 -2.10 -24.89
C ASN A 605 -26.26 -3.12 -25.97
N ILE A 606 -24.96 -3.39 -26.14
CA ILE A 606 -24.43 -4.39 -27.08
C ILE A 606 -23.98 -5.65 -26.31
N LEU A 607 -24.14 -6.83 -26.91
CA LEU A 607 -23.66 -8.09 -26.31
C LEU A 607 -22.14 -8.09 -26.17
N LEU A 608 -21.61 -8.49 -25.02
CA LEU A 608 -20.18 -8.71 -24.84
C LEU A 608 -19.84 -10.18 -25.02
N GLN A 609 -18.90 -10.46 -25.91
CA GLN A 609 -18.49 -11.81 -26.26
C GLN A 609 -17.10 -12.12 -25.73
N MET A 610 -16.90 -13.38 -25.32
CA MET A 610 -15.60 -13.93 -24.97
C MET A 610 -15.28 -15.20 -25.73
N LEU A 611 -13.99 -15.46 -25.92
CA LEU A 611 -13.47 -16.75 -26.37
C LEU A 611 -13.03 -17.60 -25.17
N ILE A 612 -13.62 -18.78 -24.98
CA ILE A 612 -13.31 -19.71 -23.89
C ILE A 612 -12.95 -21.10 -24.44
N ARG A 613 -11.90 -21.72 -23.87
CA ARG A 613 -11.42 -23.02 -24.32
C ARG A 613 -12.03 -24.15 -23.50
N GLY A 614 -13.26 -24.56 -23.82
CA GLY A 614 -13.95 -25.70 -23.19
C GLY A 614 -13.76 -25.78 -21.67
N CYS A 615 -13.49 -26.98 -21.16
CA CYS A 615 -13.18 -27.18 -19.74
C CYS A 615 -11.76 -26.75 -19.34
N ASN A 616 -10.98 -26.11 -20.20
CA ASN A 616 -9.73 -25.46 -19.81
C ASN A 616 -9.92 -23.97 -19.46
N GLY A 617 -11.12 -23.42 -19.69
CA GLY A 617 -11.44 -22.02 -19.40
C GLY A 617 -10.52 -21.08 -20.19
N VAL A 618 -9.79 -20.24 -19.46
CA VAL A 618 -8.79 -19.33 -20.03
C VAL A 618 -7.35 -19.83 -19.88
N GLY A 619 -7.12 -20.92 -19.13
CA GLY A 619 -5.79 -21.38 -18.73
C GLY A 619 -5.04 -22.24 -19.75
N TYR A 620 -3.94 -22.87 -19.35
CA TYR A 620 -3.12 -23.76 -20.19
C TYR A 620 -3.12 -25.23 -19.76
N SER A 621 -3.74 -25.55 -18.62
CA SER A 621 -3.79 -26.89 -18.04
C SER A 621 -5.22 -27.44 -17.99
N ALA A 622 -5.39 -28.68 -17.53
CA ALA A 622 -6.69 -29.22 -17.12
C ALA A 622 -7.08 -28.67 -15.74
N TYR A 623 -8.36 -28.42 -15.52
CA TYR A 623 -8.89 -27.84 -14.28
C TYR A 623 -10.13 -28.62 -13.79
N PRO A 624 -10.39 -28.66 -12.48
CA PRO A 624 -11.63 -29.24 -11.96
C PRO A 624 -12.86 -28.54 -12.57
N ASP A 625 -13.90 -29.31 -12.90
CA ASP A 625 -15.09 -28.79 -13.59
C ASP A 625 -15.79 -27.69 -12.80
N ASN A 626 -15.83 -27.78 -11.46
CA ASN A 626 -16.45 -26.78 -10.61
C ASN A 626 -15.70 -25.42 -10.59
N LEU A 627 -14.41 -25.40 -10.95
CA LEU A 627 -13.68 -24.15 -11.16
C LEU A 627 -14.12 -23.47 -12.46
N ILE A 628 -14.26 -24.23 -13.54
CA ILE A 628 -14.73 -23.72 -14.84
C ILE A 628 -16.16 -23.23 -14.73
N GLU A 629 -17.02 -23.99 -14.05
CA GLU A 629 -18.40 -23.61 -13.76
C GLU A 629 -18.47 -22.26 -13.03
N SER A 630 -17.70 -22.11 -11.95
CA SER A 630 -17.62 -20.86 -11.19
C SER A 630 -17.08 -19.69 -12.03
N PHE A 631 -16.14 -19.97 -12.94
CA PHE A 631 -15.58 -18.97 -13.83
C PHE A 631 -16.61 -18.50 -14.88
N VAL A 632 -17.37 -19.43 -15.47
CA VAL A 632 -18.45 -19.13 -16.43
C VAL A 632 -19.52 -18.28 -15.76
N GLU A 633 -20.01 -18.72 -14.59
CA GLU A 633 -21.01 -17.99 -13.81
C GLU A 633 -20.52 -16.57 -13.47
N LYS A 634 -19.29 -16.45 -12.96
CA LYS A 634 -18.75 -15.14 -12.60
C LYS A 634 -18.48 -14.23 -13.80
N SER A 635 -18.09 -14.80 -14.94
CA SER A 635 -17.90 -14.05 -16.20
C SER A 635 -19.22 -13.46 -16.69
N TRP A 636 -20.31 -14.23 -16.60
CA TRP A 636 -21.64 -13.76 -16.94
C TRP A 636 -22.12 -12.65 -16.00
N GLU A 637 -22.01 -12.85 -14.68
CA GLU A 637 -22.36 -11.83 -13.68
C GLU A 637 -21.60 -10.52 -13.88
N THR A 638 -20.35 -10.59 -14.34
CA THR A 638 -19.50 -9.42 -14.55
C THR A 638 -19.83 -8.70 -15.86
N GLY A 639 -20.27 -9.42 -16.89
CA GLY A 639 -20.78 -8.79 -18.10
C GLY A 639 -20.70 -9.57 -19.41
N VAL A 640 -20.14 -10.79 -19.43
CA VAL A 640 -20.11 -11.63 -20.64
C VAL A 640 -21.51 -12.14 -20.97
N ASP A 641 -21.91 -11.98 -22.23
CA ASP A 641 -23.19 -12.44 -22.75
C ASP A 641 -23.06 -13.65 -23.68
N ILE A 642 -21.98 -13.70 -24.48
CA ILE A 642 -21.72 -14.78 -25.43
C ILE A 642 -20.42 -15.49 -25.06
N PHE A 643 -20.52 -16.79 -24.84
CA PHE A 643 -19.38 -17.69 -24.61
C PHE A 643 -19.13 -18.47 -25.89
N ARG A 644 -18.11 -18.06 -26.66
CA ARG A 644 -17.62 -18.85 -27.80
C ARG A 644 -16.73 -19.97 -27.28
N ILE A 645 -17.28 -21.18 -27.22
CA ILE A 645 -16.67 -22.36 -26.63
C ILE A 645 -16.03 -23.20 -27.72
N PHE A 646 -14.70 -23.31 -27.69
CA PHE A 646 -13.95 -24.14 -28.64
C PHE A 646 -13.04 -25.12 -27.92
N ASP A 647 -12.63 -26.17 -28.62
CA ASP A 647 -11.53 -27.06 -28.22
C ASP A 647 -10.42 -27.03 -29.28
N SER A 648 -9.17 -27.15 -28.85
CA SER A 648 -8.03 -27.02 -29.78
C SER A 648 -7.87 -28.16 -30.78
N LEU A 649 -8.61 -29.25 -30.57
CA LEU A 649 -8.65 -30.46 -31.39
C LEU A 649 -10.07 -30.79 -31.86
N ASN A 650 -11.04 -29.87 -31.68
CA ASN A 650 -12.48 -30.09 -31.91
C ASN A 650 -13.06 -31.28 -31.11
N TRP A 651 -12.53 -31.54 -29.92
CA TRP A 651 -12.94 -32.70 -29.14
C TRP A 651 -14.18 -32.44 -28.27
N MET A 652 -15.31 -33.07 -28.64
CA MET A 652 -16.61 -32.84 -28.01
C MET A 652 -16.65 -33.11 -26.50
N GLU A 653 -15.87 -34.07 -26.00
CA GLU A 653 -15.76 -34.35 -24.56
C GLU A 653 -15.32 -33.12 -23.76
N ASN A 654 -14.55 -32.21 -24.38
CA ASN A 654 -14.08 -30.98 -23.74
C ASN A 654 -15.00 -29.78 -23.99
N ILE A 655 -15.85 -29.84 -25.03
CA ILE A 655 -16.76 -28.75 -25.42
C ILE A 655 -18.12 -28.89 -24.73
N ALA A 656 -18.73 -30.07 -24.81
CA ALA A 656 -20.11 -30.30 -24.35
C ALA A 656 -20.35 -29.94 -22.88
N PRO A 657 -19.47 -30.29 -21.92
CA PRO A 657 -19.70 -29.92 -20.52
C PRO A 657 -19.67 -28.40 -20.30
N CYS A 658 -18.87 -27.66 -21.07
CA CYS A 658 -18.81 -26.20 -20.97
C CYS A 658 -20.07 -25.54 -21.56
N ILE A 659 -20.62 -26.09 -22.66
CA ILE A 659 -21.93 -25.66 -23.19
C ILE A 659 -23.00 -25.85 -22.11
N GLU A 660 -23.02 -27.02 -21.47
CA GLU A 660 -23.96 -27.33 -20.41
C GLU A 660 -23.82 -26.37 -19.22
N MET A 661 -22.60 -26.04 -18.79
CA MET A 661 -22.34 -25.05 -17.73
C MET A 661 -22.93 -23.68 -18.08
N VAL A 662 -22.70 -23.17 -19.30
CA VAL A 662 -23.25 -21.88 -19.74
C VAL A 662 -24.79 -21.92 -19.72
N ARG A 663 -25.41 -22.98 -20.26
CA ARG A 663 -26.87 -23.13 -20.27
C ARG A 663 -27.48 -23.21 -18.88
N LYS A 664 -26.84 -23.93 -17.95
CA LYS A 664 -27.41 -24.20 -16.62
C LYS A 664 -27.14 -23.11 -15.60
N ARG A 665 -26.02 -22.39 -15.74
CA ARG A 665 -25.54 -21.43 -14.73
C ARG A 665 -25.71 -19.97 -15.13
N THR A 666 -26.08 -19.70 -16.38
CA THR A 666 -26.16 -18.33 -16.90
C THR A 666 -27.42 -18.11 -17.73
N GLY A 667 -27.81 -16.84 -17.90
CA GLY A 667 -28.76 -16.42 -18.92
C GLY A 667 -28.12 -16.04 -20.25
N GLY A 668 -26.84 -16.41 -20.46
CA GLY A 668 -26.06 -16.06 -21.66
C GLY A 668 -26.20 -17.07 -22.80
N ILE A 669 -25.43 -16.84 -23.85
CA ILE A 669 -25.42 -17.63 -25.08
C ILE A 669 -24.19 -18.54 -25.09
N ALA A 670 -24.44 -19.85 -25.10
CA ALA A 670 -23.44 -20.85 -25.45
C ALA A 670 -23.30 -20.94 -26.98
N GLU A 671 -22.20 -20.42 -27.53
CA GLU A 671 -21.85 -20.51 -28.94
C GLU A 671 -20.80 -21.62 -29.11
N GLY A 672 -21.21 -22.78 -29.61
CA GLY A 672 -20.33 -23.94 -29.80
C GLY A 672 -19.51 -23.77 -31.08
N ALA A 673 -18.18 -23.84 -31.00
CA ALA A 673 -17.30 -23.55 -32.11
C ALA A 673 -16.65 -24.82 -32.69
N LEU A 674 -16.76 -24.99 -34.00
CA LEU A 674 -15.90 -25.88 -34.77
C LEU A 674 -14.70 -25.09 -35.31
N CYS A 675 -13.49 -25.60 -35.11
CA CYS A 675 -12.28 -25.02 -35.68
C CYS A 675 -12.05 -25.57 -37.09
N TYR A 676 -11.92 -24.69 -38.08
CA TYR A 676 -11.71 -25.07 -39.48
C TYR A 676 -10.23 -25.27 -39.78
N THR A 677 -9.88 -26.39 -40.42
CA THR A 677 -8.54 -26.71 -40.91
C THR A 677 -8.63 -27.52 -42.21
N GLY A 678 -7.57 -27.55 -43.00
CA GLY A 678 -7.58 -28.23 -44.28
C GLY A 678 -8.36 -27.48 -45.36
N ASP A 679 -8.88 -28.22 -46.32
CA ASP A 679 -9.66 -27.68 -47.45
C ASP A 679 -10.70 -28.72 -47.86
N ILE A 680 -11.98 -28.43 -47.61
CA ILE A 680 -13.09 -29.34 -47.93
C ILE A 680 -13.24 -29.59 -49.44
N LEU A 681 -12.64 -28.73 -50.27
CA LEU A 681 -12.64 -28.87 -51.73
C LEU A 681 -11.44 -29.68 -52.25
N ASP A 682 -10.46 -30.02 -51.40
CA ASP A 682 -9.33 -30.84 -51.80
C ASP A 682 -9.62 -32.34 -51.58
N PRO A 683 -9.91 -33.12 -52.64
CA PRO A 683 -10.21 -34.54 -52.50
C PRO A 683 -9.01 -35.37 -51.99
N LYS A 684 -7.80 -34.81 -51.97
CA LYS A 684 -6.60 -35.49 -51.46
C LYS A 684 -6.45 -35.39 -49.94
N ARG A 685 -7.11 -34.44 -49.26
CA ARG A 685 -7.13 -34.32 -47.79
C ARG A 685 -8.49 -34.72 -47.24
N SER A 686 -8.74 -36.03 -47.18
CA SER A 686 -10.04 -36.58 -46.79
C SER A 686 -10.34 -36.57 -45.28
N LYS A 687 -9.37 -36.21 -44.42
CA LYS A 687 -9.55 -36.26 -42.95
C LYS A 687 -10.55 -35.21 -42.44
N TYR A 688 -10.46 -33.99 -42.95
CA TYR A 688 -11.29 -32.85 -42.57
C TYR A 688 -12.20 -32.47 -43.75
N ASN A 689 -13.02 -33.41 -44.20
CA ASN A 689 -13.96 -33.24 -45.30
C ASN A 689 -15.26 -32.57 -44.84
N LEU A 690 -16.21 -32.37 -45.76
CA LEU A 690 -17.52 -31.76 -45.45
C LEU A 690 -18.27 -32.56 -44.37
N ASP A 691 -18.36 -33.89 -44.50
CA ASP A 691 -19.08 -34.76 -43.55
C ASP A 691 -18.56 -34.63 -42.11
N TYR A 692 -17.24 -34.47 -41.92
CA TYR A 692 -16.64 -34.23 -40.62
C TYR A 692 -17.24 -32.99 -39.94
N TYR A 693 -17.35 -31.88 -40.68
CA TYR A 693 -17.89 -30.62 -40.15
C TYR A 693 -19.40 -30.70 -39.92
N LEU A 694 -20.16 -31.38 -40.78
CA LEU A 694 -21.60 -31.57 -40.60
C LEU A 694 -21.91 -32.41 -39.35
N ARG A 695 -21.15 -33.50 -39.13
CA ARG A 695 -21.27 -34.33 -37.92
C ARG A 695 -20.98 -33.50 -36.66
N LEU A 696 -19.85 -32.80 -36.64
CA LEU A 696 -19.46 -31.98 -35.50
C LEU A 696 -20.47 -30.86 -35.21
N ALA A 697 -20.98 -30.19 -36.24
CA ALA A 697 -22.01 -29.17 -36.09
C ALA A 697 -23.29 -29.76 -35.46
N LYS A 698 -23.69 -30.96 -35.87
CA LYS A 698 -24.85 -31.64 -35.28
C LYS A 698 -24.59 -32.05 -33.83
N ASP A 699 -23.38 -32.50 -33.52
CA ASP A 699 -22.97 -32.84 -32.15
C ASP A 699 -23.00 -31.61 -31.23
N LEU A 700 -22.55 -30.45 -31.72
CA LEU A 700 -22.62 -29.17 -30.99
C LEU A 700 -24.06 -28.73 -30.73
N GLU A 701 -24.94 -28.84 -31.73
CA GLU A 701 -26.37 -28.57 -31.56
C GLU A 701 -27.02 -29.52 -30.56
N ASN A 702 -26.74 -30.83 -30.65
CA ASN A 702 -27.27 -31.84 -29.75
C ASN A 702 -26.77 -31.64 -28.30
N ALA A 703 -25.57 -31.09 -28.12
CA ALA A 703 -25.05 -30.68 -26.80
C ALA A 703 -25.77 -29.44 -26.23
N GLY A 704 -26.62 -28.79 -27.02
CA GLY A 704 -27.41 -27.62 -26.63
C GLY A 704 -26.75 -26.28 -26.95
N ALA A 705 -25.80 -26.21 -27.88
CA ALA A 705 -25.30 -24.91 -28.35
C ALA A 705 -26.49 -24.07 -28.85
N HIS A 706 -26.56 -22.80 -28.46
CA HIS A 706 -27.58 -21.88 -28.96
C HIS A 706 -27.22 -21.36 -30.35
N MET A 707 -25.92 -21.29 -30.64
CA MET A 707 -25.33 -20.82 -31.89
C MET A 707 -24.14 -21.69 -32.28
N LEU A 708 -23.89 -21.84 -33.58
CA LEU A 708 -22.74 -22.53 -34.14
C LEU A 708 -21.70 -21.52 -34.62
N ALA A 709 -20.46 -21.59 -34.11
CA ALA A 709 -19.36 -20.82 -34.67
C ALA A 709 -18.54 -21.66 -35.65
N ILE A 710 -18.25 -21.11 -36.83
CA ILE A 710 -17.18 -21.59 -37.69
C ILE A 710 -15.94 -20.76 -37.36
N LYS A 711 -14.99 -21.34 -36.64
CA LYS A 711 -13.73 -20.67 -36.26
C LYS A 711 -12.61 -21.04 -37.21
N ASP A 712 -12.43 -20.25 -38.25
CA ASP A 712 -11.28 -20.33 -39.15
C ASP A 712 -10.10 -19.48 -38.63
N MET A 713 -9.39 -20.01 -37.63
CA MET A 713 -8.32 -19.32 -36.89
C MET A 713 -7.08 -18.93 -37.71
N SER A 714 -6.94 -19.49 -38.92
CA SER A 714 -5.77 -19.26 -39.77
C SER A 714 -6.13 -18.50 -41.05
N GLY A 715 -7.40 -18.41 -41.43
CA GLY A 715 -7.80 -17.83 -42.72
C GLY A 715 -7.69 -18.81 -43.87
N LEU A 716 -8.07 -20.07 -43.65
CA LEU A 716 -7.98 -21.16 -44.62
C LEU A 716 -9.25 -21.31 -45.46
N LEU A 717 -10.40 -20.87 -44.94
CA LEU A 717 -11.69 -21.06 -45.60
C LEU A 717 -11.77 -20.16 -46.84
N LYS A 718 -11.59 -20.76 -48.02
CA LYS A 718 -11.68 -20.09 -49.32
C LYS A 718 -13.12 -19.70 -49.65
N PRO A 719 -13.36 -18.72 -50.54
CA PRO A 719 -14.72 -18.23 -50.80
C PRO A 719 -15.72 -19.30 -51.25
N TYR A 720 -15.34 -20.17 -52.19
CA TYR A 720 -16.22 -21.24 -52.65
C TYR A 720 -16.39 -22.36 -51.61
N ALA A 721 -15.35 -22.63 -50.81
CA ALA A 721 -15.47 -23.56 -49.68
C ALA A 721 -16.43 -23.00 -48.61
N ALA A 722 -16.41 -21.70 -48.37
CA ALA A 722 -17.33 -21.04 -47.46
C ALA A 722 -18.78 -21.15 -47.93
N GLN A 723 -19.02 -20.96 -49.23
CA GLN A 723 -20.35 -21.15 -49.83
C GLN A 723 -20.85 -22.58 -49.59
N GLU A 724 -20.05 -23.58 -49.95
CA GLU A 724 -20.43 -25.00 -49.80
C GLU A 724 -20.64 -25.40 -48.33
N LEU A 725 -19.71 -25.02 -47.45
CA LEU A 725 -19.78 -25.32 -46.03
C LEU A 725 -21.01 -24.67 -45.38
N VAL A 726 -21.23 -23.37 -45.59
CA VAL A 726 -22.34 -22.64 -44.95
C VAL A 726 -23.68 -23.14 -45.46
N THR A 727 -23.85 -23.37 -46.76
CA THR A 727 -25.08 -23.95 -47.31
C THR A 727 -25.37 -25.31 -46.67
N ALA A 728 -24.39 -26.22 -46.63
CA ALA A 728 -24.59 -27.54 -46.05
C ALA A 728 -24.86 -27.50 -44.53
N LEU A 729 -24.20 -26.59 -43.79
CA LEU A 729 -24.46 -26.40 -42.37
C LEU A 729 -25.86 -25.86 -42.10
N ARG A 730 -26.36 -24.91 -42.90
CA ARG A 730 -27.74 -24.40 -42.77
C ARG A 730 -28.79 -25.47 -42.97
N ASP A 731 -28.53 -26.43 -43.85
CA ASP A 731 -29.43 -27.58 -44.05
C ASP A 731 -29.33 -28.61 -42.92
N THR A 732 -28.22 -28.62 -42.17
CA THR A 732 -27.90 -29.63 -41.14
C THR A 732 -28.37 -29.22 -39.73
N VAL A 733 -28.18 -27.96 -39.37
CA VAL A 733 -28.48 -27.44 -38.02
C VAL A 733 -29.60 -26.40 -38.03
N ALA A 734 -30.39 -26.36 -36.97
CA ALA A 734 -31.46 -25.42 -36.74
C ALA A 734 -31.03 -24.18 -35.94
N ILE A 735 -29.78 -24.09 -35.47
CA ILE A 735 -29.23 -22.93 -34.75
C ILE A 735 -28.54 -21.93 -35.70
N PRO A 736 -28.44 -20.63 -35.35
CA PRO A 736 -27.73 -19.63 -36.15
C PRO A 736 -26.24 -19.96 -36.35
N ILE A 737 -25.68 -19.51 -37.47
CA ILE A 737 -24.28 -19.71 -37.83
C ILE A 737 -23.51 -18.39 -37.75
N HIS A 738 -22.41 -18.40 -37.00
CA HIS A 738 -21.49 -17.28 -36.83
C HIS A 738 -20.14 -17.63 -37.45
N LEU A 739 -19.72 -16.90 -38.49
CA LEU A 739 -18.44 -17.14 -39.15
C LEU A 739 -17.35 -16.19 -38.66
N HIS A 740 -16.26 -16.80 -38.20
CA HIS A 740 -15.03 -16.13 -37.79
C HIS A 740 -13.89 -16.56 -38.71
N THR A 741 -13.16 -15.61 -39.30
CA THR A 741 -11.95 -15.90 -40.09
C THR A 741 -10.90 -14.80 -39.89
N HIS A 742 -9.67 -15.08 -40.32
CA HIS A 742 -8.56 -14.13 -40.35
C HIS A 742 -8.19 -13.80 -41.80
N ASP A 743 -7.91 -12.55 -42.10
CA ASP A 743 -7.60 -12.05 -43.45
C ASP A 743 -6.13 -12.27 -43.86
N THR A 744 -5.51 -13.34 -43.36
CA THR A 744 -4.07 -13.62 -43.50
C THR A 744 -3.68 -13.72 -44.97
N SER A 745 -4.57 -14.23 -45.82
CA SER A 745 -4.39 -14.32 -47.27
C SER A 745 -4.95 -13.14 -48.06
N SER A 746 -5.57 -12.17 -47.41
CA SER A 746 -6.20 -10.98 -48.02
C SER A 746 -7.35 -11.29 -48.99
N VAL A 747 -8.02 -12.44 -48.83
CA VAL A 747 -9.18 -12.84 -49.66
C VAL A 747 -10.42 -13.09 -48.81
N GLN A 748 -10.36 -12.86 -47.50
CA GLN A 748 -11.41 -13.29 -46.58
C GLN A 748 -12.65 -12.40 -46.61
N ALA A 749 -12.53 -11.15 -47.09
CA ALA A 749 -13.71 -10.36 -47.43
C ALA A 749 -14.58 -11.05 -48.50
N ALA A 750 -13.96 -11.70 -49.49
CA ALA A 750 -14.69 -12.50 -50.47
C ALA A 750 -15.26 -13.80 -49.85
N THR A 751 -14.59 -14.38 -48.87
CA THR A 751 -15.12 -15.48 -48.06
C THR A 751 -16.38 -15.06 -47.31
N TYR A 752 -16.39 -13.88 -46.70
CA TYR A 752 -17.59 -13.32 -46.08
C TYR A 752 -18.69 -13.07 -47.08
N LEU A 753 -18.40 -12.45 -48.22
CA LEU A 753 -19.42 -12.26 -49.26
C LEU A 753 -20.11 -13.58 -49.62
N LYS A 754 -19.33 -14.64 -49.88
CA LYS A 754 -19.87 -15.96 -50.23
C LYS A 754 -20.62 -16.63 -49.09
N ALA A 755 -20.17 -16.48 -47.85
CA ALA A 755 -20.88 -16.98 -46.67
C ALA A 755 -22.20 -16.23 -46.43
N ILE A 756 -22.22 -14.92 -46.65
CA ILE A 756 -23.42 -14.06 -46.52
C ILE A 756 -24.45 -14.42 -47.59
N GLU A 757 -24.02 -14.61 -48.84
CA GLU A 757 -24.87 -15.13 -49.91
C GLU A 757 -25.42 -16.53 -49.60
N ALA A 758 -24.62 -17.38 -48.94
CA ALA A 758 -25.01 -18.72 -48.50
C ALA A 758 -25.89 -18.74 -47.23
N GLY A 759 -26.14 -17.59 -46.61
CA GLY A 759 -27.07 -17.45 -45.50
C GLY A 759 -26.45 -17.45 -44.09
N VAL A 760 -25.14 -17.20 -43.92
CA VAL A 760 -24.56 -17.03 -42.57
C VAL A 760 -25.25 -15.90 -41.81
N ASP A 761 -25.39 -16.03 -40.49
CA ASP A 761 -26.19 -15.09 -39.67
C ASP A 761 -25.34 -13.95 -39.09
N VAL A 762 -24.10 -14.24 -38.71
CA VAL A 762 -23.16 -13.27 -38.12
C VAL A 762 -21.76 -13.46 -38.71
N VAL A 763 -21.03 -12.37 -38.94
CA VAL A 763 -19.59 -12.39 -39.26
C VAL A 763 -18.77 -11.53 -38.29
N ASP A 764 -17.56 -11.98 -37.97
CA ASP A 764 -16.61 -11.20 -37.18
C ASP A 764 -15.85 -10.19 -38.03
N CYS A 765 -15.66 -8.97 -37.57
CA CYS A 765 -14.86 -7.96 -38.26
C CYS A 765 -13.97 -7.21 -37.26
N ALA A 766 -13.00 -6.44 -37.75
CA ALA A 766 -12.23 -5.50 -36.94
C ALA A 766 -12.23 -4.12 -37.59
N LEU A 767 -12.23 -3.05 -36.78
CA LEU A 767 -12.14 -1.67 -37.30
C LEU A 767 -10.93 -1.51 -38.20
N GLY A 768 -11.06 -0.73 -39.28
CA GLY A 768 -10.10 -0.68 -40.38
C GLY A 768 -8.61 -0.65 -39.98
N SER A 769 -8.23 0.23 -39.04
CA SER A 769 -6.85 0.39 -38.57
C SER A 769 -6.28 -0.77 -37.73
N LEU A 770 -7.13 -1.66 -37.24
CA LEU A 770 -6.79 -2.90 -36.54
C LEU A 770 -7.27 -4.15 -37.28
N SER A 771 -7.52 -4.05 -38.58
CA SER A 771 -7.96 -5.17 -39.43
C SER A 771 -6.89 -5.63 -40.43
N GLY A 772 -7.19 -6.69 -41.17
CA GLY A 772 -6.33 -7.22 -42.22
C GLY A 772 -5.10 -7.96 -41.69
N LEU A 773 -4.28 -8.47 -42.61
CA LEU A 773 -3.11 -9.30 -42.28
C LEU A 773 -3.56 -10.48 -41.40
N THR A 774 -2.93 -10.70 -40.25
CA THR A 774 -3.33 -11.75 -39.33
C THR A 774 -4.60 -11.44 -38.52
N SER A 775 -5.22 -10.27 -38.66
CA SER A 775 -6.50 -9.93 -38.02
C SER A 775 -7.70 -10.28 -38.89
N GLN A 776 -8.92 -9.98 -38.42
CA GLN A 776 -10.17 -10.15 -39.12
C GLN A 776 -10.27 -9.24 -40.36
N PRO A 777 -11.15 -9.56 -41.32
CA PRO A 777 -11.49 -8.66 -42.41
C PRO A 777 -11.94 -7.27 -41.93
N ASN A 778 -11.66 -6.28 -42.76
CA ASN A 778 -11.89 -4.87 -42.46
C ASN A 778 -13.39 -4.55 -42.33
N PHE A 779 -13.81 -4.15 -41.14
CA PHE A 779 -15.22 -3.88 -40.81
C PHE A 779 -15.81 -2.79 -41.70
N ASN A 780 -15.10 -1.67 -41.85
CA ASN A 780 -15.54 -0.56 -42.71
C ASN A 780 -15.76 -1.03 -44.15
N ALA A 781 -14.84 -1.83 -44.68
CA ALA A 781 -14.92 -2.33 -46.04
C ALA A 781 -16.02 -3.39 -46.23
N VAL A 782 -16.23 -4.29 -45.26
CA VAL A 782 -17.29 -5.30 -45.32
C VAL A 782 -18.68 -4.65 -45.24
N VAL A 783 -18.87 -3.64 -44.39
CA VAL A 783 -20.11 -2.85 -44.35
C VAL A 783 -20.37 -2.18 -45.69
N GLU A 784 -19.38 -1.51 -46.27
CA GLU A 784 -19.54 -0.84 -47.57
C GLU A 784 -19.77 -1.87 -48.71
N MET A 785 -19.14 -3.04 -48.64
CA MET A 785 -19.37 -4.15 -49.58
C MET A 785 -20.83 -4.62 -49.56
N MET A 786 -21.47 -4.62 -48.39
CA MET A 786 -22.87 -5.02 -48.21
C MET A 786 -23.87 -3.90 -48.47
N ARG A 787 -23.41 -2.66 -48.61
CA ARG A 787 -24.29 -1.52 -48.85
C ARG A 787 -25.10 -1.70 -50.14
N PHE A 788 -26.39 -1.46 -50.06
CA PHE A 788 -27.36 -1.66 -51.16
C PHE A 788 -27.57 -3.13 -51.59
N GLN A 789 -27.05 -4.11 -50.85
CA GLN A 789 -27.36 -5.53 -51.08
C GLN A 789 -28.59 -5.97 -50.28
N GLU A 790 -29.17 -7.12 -50.61
CA GLU A 790 -30.40 -7.62 -49.96
C GLU A 790 -30.26 -7.79 -48.44
N ARG A 791 -29.08 -8.20 -47.98
CA ARG A 791 -28.78 -8.45 -46.55
C ARG A 791 -28.02 -7.30 -45.89
N ASP A 792 -28.08 -6.08 -46.43
CA ASP A 792 -27.44 -4.89 -45.85
C ASP A 792 -27.90 -4.62 -44.41
N GLN A 793 -26.96 -4.22 -43.54
CA GLN A 793 -27.22 -3.71 -42.20
C GLN A 793 -26.59 -2.32 -42.10
N PRO A 794 -27.38 -1.22 -42.13
CA PRO A 794 -26.85 0.13 -42.24
C PRO A 794 -25.95 0.55 -41.07
N TYR A 795 -24.81 1.18 -41.38
CA TYR A 795 -23.97 1.92 -40.44
C TYR A 795 -23.70 3.33 -40.95
N ASP A 796 -23.44 4.25 -40.02
CA ASP A 796 -22.86 5.55 -40.34
C ASP A 796 -21.37 5.35 -40.66
N ALA A 797 -21.02 5.44 -41.95
CA ALA A 797 -19.67 5.20 -42.43
C ALA A 797 -18.67 6.25 -41.92
N ASP A 798 -19.08 7.51 -41.77
CA ASP A 798 -18.21 8.59 -41.28
C ASP A 798 -17.90 8.40 -39.80
N SER A 799 -18.92 8.05 -39.02
CA SER A 799 -18.77 7.67 -37.61
C SER A 799 -17.84 6.46 -37.48
N LEU A 800 -18.10 5.37 -38.22
CA LEU A 800 -17.30 4.15 -38.17
C LEU A 800 -15.84 4.40 -38.57
N GLN A 801 -15.60 5.29 -39.54
CA GLN A 801 -14.26 5.72 -39.93
C GLN A 801 -13.57 6.55 -38.82
N ALA A 802 -14.30 7.42 -38.12
CA ALA A 802 -13.74 8.19 -37.01
C ALA A 802 -13.19 7.29 -35.88
N TYR A 803 -13.89 6.20 -35.54
CA TYR A 803 -13.37 5.20 -34.60
C TYR A 803 -12.15 4.46 -35.14
N SER A 804 -12.11 4.18 -36.45
CA SER A 804 -10.93 3.61 -37.10
C SER A 804 -9.71 4.54 -36.99
N ASN A 805 -9.89 5.85 -37.23
CA ASN A 805 -8.83 6.86 -37.13
C ASN A 805 -8.27 7.00 -35.70
N TYR A 806 -9.13 6.88 -34.68
CA TYR A 806 -8.70 6.80 -33.28
C TYR A 806 -7.73 5.63 -33.08
N TRP A 807 -8.12 4.44 -33.54
CA TRP A 807 -7.31 3.23 -33.41
C TRP A 807 -6.04 3.26 -34.27
N GLU A 808 -6.02 3.98 -35.39
CA GLU A 808 -4.80 4.22 -36.18
C GLU A 808 -3.75 4.97 -35.36
N SER A 809 -4.17 6.02 -34.66
CA SER A 809 -3.30 6.80 -33.78
C SER A 809 -2.82 5.97 -32.59
N VAL A 810 -3.74 5.23 -31.93
CA VAL A 810 -3.41 4.38 -30.79
C VAL A 810 -2.48 3.23 -31.17
N ARG A 811 -2.65 2.63 -32.35
CA ARG A 811 -1.78 1.53 -32.84
C ARG A 811 -0.31 1.94 -32.88
N LYS A 812 0.01 3.20 -33.21
CA LYS A 812 1.39 3.73 -33.17
C LYS A 812 2.04 3.57 -31.79
N TYR A 813 1.26 3.63 -30.70
CA TYR A 813 1.77 3.44 -29.34
C TYR A 813 2.32 2.03 -29.12
N TYR A 814 1.82 1.06 -29.89
CA TYR A 814 2.13 -0.36 -29.79
C TYR A 814 3.11 -0.85 -30.87
N THR A 815 3.74 0.06 -31.62
CA THR A 815 4.71 -0.28 -32.69
C THR A 815 5.73 -1.37 -32.30
N PRO A 816 6.32 -1.38 -31.08
CA PRO A 816 7.26 -2.45 -30.69
C PRO A 816 6.68 -3.87 -30.68
N PHE A 817 5.35 -4.01 -30.69
CA PHE A 817 4.62 -5.28 -30.59
C PHE A 817 3.98 -5.72 -31.90
N GLU A 818 4.17 -4.99 -33.00
CA GLU A 818 3.67 -5.36 -34.33
C GLU A 818 4.14 -6.76 -34.76
N SER A 819 3.25 -7.53 -35.40
CA SER A 819 3.53 -8.88 -35.91
C SER A 819 4.70 -8.93 -36.90
N GLY A 820 4.99 -7.81 -37.55
CA GLY A 820 6.01 -7.67 -38.59
C GLY A 820 5.57 -8.20 -39.95
N MET A 821 4.32 -8.63 -40.11
CA MET A 821 3.71 -8.88 -41.41
C MET A 821 3.30 -7.54 -42.03
N VAL A 822 3.69 -7.28 -43.28
CA VAL A 822 3.39 -6.02 -43.98
C VAL A 822 2.35 -6.17 -45.10
N ALA A 823 2.06 -7.41 -45.51
CA ALA A 823 1.05 -7.77 -46.50
C ALA A 823 0.54 -9.20 -46.24
N GLY A 824 -0.66 -9.53 -46.72
CA GLY A 824 -1.18 -10.90 -46.65
C GLY A 824 -0.34 -11.89 -47.47
N SER A 825 -0.43 -13.17 -47.11
CA SER A 825 0.34 -14.25 -47.71
C SER A 825 -0.50 -15.50 -47.94
N ALA A 826 -0.45 -16.03 -49.17
CA ALA A 826 -1.05 -17.30 -49.54
C ALA A 826 -0.29 -18.51 -48.97
N GLU A 827 0.91 -18.34 -48.39
CA GLU A 827 1.64 -19.41 -47.71
C GLU A 827 0.84 -20.01 -46.54
N VAL A 828 -0.13 -19.26 -46.00
CA VAL A 828 -1.00 -19.73 -44.92
C VAL A 828 -1.77 -20.99 -45.29
N TYR A 829 -2.12 -21.18 -46.56
CA TYR A 829 -2.77 -22.41 -47.05
C TYR A 829 -1.85 -23.64 -47.03
N GLN A 830 -0.54 -23.44 -46.86
CA GLN A 830 0.43 -24.53 -46.75
C GLN A 830 0.75 -24.82 -45.28
N HIS A 831 1.17 -23.79 -44.53
CA HIS A 831 1.64 -23.97 -43.15
C HIS A 831 0.52 -23.91 -42.10
N GLU A 832 -0.64 -23.33 -42.42
CA GLU A 832 -1.82 -23.30 -41.56
C GLU A 832 -1.53 -22.71 -40.16
N ILE A 833 -0.59 -21.76 -40.07
CA ILE A 833 -0.19 -21.12 -38.80
C ILE A 833 -1.24 -20.05 -38.48
N PRO A 834 -1.91 -20.11 -37.32
CA PRO A 834 -2.92 -19.13 -36.96
C PRO A 834 -2.30 -17.77 -36.62
N GLY A 835 -3.09 -16.70 -36.78
CA GLY A 835 -2.61 -15.31 -36.67
C GLY A 835 -1.80 -15.03 -35.39
N GLY A 836 -2.37 -15.33 -34.22
CA GLY A 836 -1.69 -15.13 -32.94
C GLY A 836 -0.41 -15.95 -32.77
N GLN A 837 -0.33 -17.16 -33.34
CA GLN A 837 0.90 -17.96 -33.31
C GLN A 837 1.96 -17.36 -34.23
N TYR A 838 1.59 -16.76 -35.37
CA TYR A 838 2.53 -16.15 -36.30
C TYR A 838 3.33 -15.01 -35.63
N SER A 839 2.63 -14.11 -34.93
CA SER A 839 3.24 -12.98 -34.22
C SER A 839 4.18 -13.47 -33.10
N ASN A 840 3.78 -14.51 -32.38
CA ASN A 840 4.61 -15.11 -31.31
C ASN A 840 5.82 -15.89 -31.85
N LEU A 841 5.65 -16.64 -32.94
CA LEU A 841 6.68 -17.52 -33.50
C LEU A 841 7.93 -16.75 -33.91
N LYS A 842 7.78 -15.55 -34.48
CA LYS A 842 8.92 -14.70 -34.84
C LYS A 842 9.69 -14.22 -33.62
N GLN A 843 8.99 -13.80 -32.57
CA GLN A 843 9.62 -13.36 -31.32
C GLN A 843 10.36 -14.52 -30.63
N GLN A 844 9.73 -15.70 -30.58
CA GLN A 844 10.34 -16.92 -30.03
C GLN A 844 11.58 -17.34 -30.81
N ALA A 845 11.50 -17.39 -32.14
CA ALA A 845 12.63 -17.72 -33.00
C ALA A 845 13.79 -16.73 -32.80
N THR A 846 13.49 -15.43 -32.68
CA THR A 846 14.52 -14.40 -32.41
C THR A 846 15.19 -14.62 -31.06
N ALA A 847 14.42 -14.93 -30.01
CA ALA A 847 14.96 -15.22 -28.68
C ALA A 847 15.87 -16.47 -28.65
N LEU A 848 15.62 -17.42 -29.56
CA LEU A 848 16.44 -18.64 -29.74
C LEU A 848 17.60 -18.46 -30.74
N GLY A 849 17.81 -17.25 -31.28
CA GLY A 849 18.84 -16.99 -32.29
C GLY A 849 18.53 -17.56 -33.69
N LEU A 850 17.27 -17.93 -33.95
CA LEU A 850 16.77 -18.49 -35.22
C LEU A 850 15.97 -17.46 -36.04
N GLY A 851 16.06 -16.17 -35.71
CA GLY A 851 15.27 -15.10 -36.34
C GLY A 851 15.41 -15.04 -37.86
N ASP A 852 16.60 -15.36 -38.39
CA ASP A 852 16.87 -15.36 -39.84
C ASP A 852 16.44 -16.66 -40.55
N ARG A 853 16.03 -17.69 -39.79
CA ARG A 853 15.64 -19.02 -40.29
C ARG A 853 14.13 -19.25 -40.30
N ILE A 854 13.33 -18.19 -40.28
CA ILE A 854 11.85 -18.26 -40.32
C ILE A 854 11.31 -19.10 -41.50
N PRO A 855 11.84 -19.00 -42.74
CA PRO A 855 11.37 -19.86 -43.84
C PRO A 855 11.54 -21.36 -43.55
N GLU A 856 12.64 -21.75 -42.90
CA GLU A 856 12.88 -23.14 -42.49
C GLU A 856 11.90 -23.57 -41.40
N ILE A 857 11.61 -22.70 -40.43
CA ILE A 857 10.63 -22.96 -39.37
C ILE A 857 9.24 -23.16 -39.96
N LYS A 858 8.82 -22.36 -40.95
CA LYS A 858 7.54 -22.54 -41.64
C LYS A 858 7.44 -23.91 -42.31
N LYS A 859 8.51 -24.36 -42.97
CA LYS A 859 8.56 -25.69 -43.59
C LYS A 859 8.51 -26.81 -42.54
N ALA A 860 9.31 -26.68 -41.47
CA ALA A 860 9.30 -27.62 -40.36
C ALA A 860 7.94 -27.68 -39.64
N TYR A 861 7.18 -26.58 -39.63
CA TYR A 861 5.82 -26.55 -39.07
C TYR A 861 4.85 -27.42 -39.86
N ILE A 862 4.97 -27.45 -41.19
CA ILE A 862 4.20 -28.35 -42.07
C ILE A 862 4.57 -29.81 -41.75
N GLU A 863 5.87 -30.12 -41.70
CA GLU A 863 6.36 -31.46 -41.40
C GLU A 863 5.93 -31.94 -40.00
N ALA A 864 6.01 -31.08 -39.00
CA ALA A 864 5.55 -31.36 -37.64
C ALA A 864 4.03 -31.64 -37.58
N ASN A 865 3.20 -30.88 -38.31
CA ASN A 865 1.77 -31.16 -38.39
C ASN A 865 1.48 -32.55 -38.95
N LEU A 866 2.20 -32.95 -40.01
CA LEU A 866 2.05 -34.28 -40.61
C LEU A 866 2.54 -35.40 -39.68
N LEU A 867 3.66 -35.19 -38.98
CA LEU A 867 4.14 -36.12 -37.95
C LEU A 867 3.13 -36.33 -36.82
N PHE A 868 2.33 -35.32 -36.51
CA PHE A 868 1.30 -35.38 -35.48
C PHE A 868 -0.03 -35.96 -35.98
N GLY A 869 -0.11 -36.32 -37.26
CA GLY A 869 -1.28 -36.97 -37.86
C GLY A 869 -2.27 -36.00 -38.50
N ASP A 870 -1.82 -34.81 -38.90
CA ASP A 870 -2.63 -33.71 -39.44
C ASP A 870 -3.71 -33.24 -38.46
N VAL A 871 -3.40 -32.21 -37.67
CA VAL A 871 -4.22 -31.79 -36.53
C VAL A 871 -4.80 -30.39 -36.72
N VAL A 872 -5.88 -30.10 -35.98
CA VAL A 872 -6.37 -28.73 -35.80
C VAL A 872 -5.31 -27.93 -35.04
N LYS A 873 -4.97 -26.73 -35.55
CA LYS A 873 -3.87 -25.89 -35.02
C LYS A 873 -4.39 -24.56 -34.53
N VAL A 874 -4.79 -24.51 -33.28
CA VAL A 874 -5.20 -23.31 -32.54
C VAL A 874 -4.61 -23.39 -31.13
N THR A 875 -4.59 -22.33 -30.33
CA THR A 875 -3.96 -22.43 -29.00
C THR A 875 -4.67 -23.47 -28.11
N PRO A 876 -3.95 -24.43 -27.48
CA PRO A 876 -2.49 -24.59 -27.45
C PRO A 876 -1.89 -25.54 -28.51
N SER A 877 -2.66 -26.32 -29.28
CA SER A 877 -2.12 -27.25 -30.29
C SER A 877 -1.19 -26.60 -31.34
N SER A 878 -1.50 -25.38 -31.79
CA SER A 878 -0.61 -24.59 -32.67
C SER A 878 0.76 -24.29 -32.05
N LYS A 879 0.81 -24.06 -30.72
CA LYS A 879 2.08 -23.90 -29.99
C LYS A 879 2.85 -25.21 -29.98
N VAL A 880 2.18 -26.35 -29.76
CA VAL A 880 2.83 -27.68 -29.77
C VAL A 880 3.53 -27.93 -31.10
N VAL A 881 2.85 -27.64 -32.22
CA VAL A 881 3.44 -27.75 -33.57
C VAL A 881 4.58 -26.74 -33.75
N GLY A 882 4.43 -25.51 -33.24
CA GLY A 882 5.46 -24.47 -33.28
C GLY A 882 6.73 -24.79 -32.49
N ASP A 883 6.59 -25.37 -31.28
CA ASP A 883 7.70 -25.81 -30.44
C ASP A 883 8.45 -26.95 -31.12
N MET A 884 7.73 -27.90 -31.72
CA MET A 884 8.32 -28.99 -32.50
C MET A 884 9.07 -28.48 -33.73
N ALA A 885 8.49 -27.54 -34.48
CA ALA A 885 9.12 -26.94 -35.65
C ALA A 885 10.43 -26.22 -35.30
N GLN A 886 10.41 -25.40 -34.25
CA GLN A 886 11.61 -24.72 -33.75
C GLN A 886 12.66 -25.71 -33.25
N TYR A 887 12.24 -26.76 -32.54
CA TYR A 887 13.13 -27.83 -32.09
C TYR A 887 13.80 -28.55 -33.26
N MET A 888 13.05 -28.90 -34.31
CA MET A 888 13.57 -29.52 -35.52
C MET A 888 14.62 -28.62 -36.20
N VAL A 889 14.33 -27.33 -36.38
CA VAL A 889 15.26 -26.38 -37.02
C VAL A 889 16.50 -26.11 -36.17
N SER A 890 16.33 -25.96 -34.85
CA SER A 890 17.44 -25.72 -33.92
C SER A 890 18.44 -26.87 -33.89
N ASN A 891 17.96 -28.11 -34.11
CA ASN A 891 18.78 -29.32 -34.06
C ASN A 891 19.10 -29.87 -35.45
N ASN A 892 18.73 -29.17 -36.53
CA ASN A 892 18.90 -29.59 -37.92
C ASN A 892 18.33 -31.00 -38.20
N LEU A 893 17.12 -31.27 -37.70
CA LEU A 893 16.42 -32.54 -37.83
C LEU A 893 15.33 -32.45 -38.90
N VAL A 894 15.17 -33.50 -39.70
CA VAL A 894 14.01 -33.67 -40.60
C VAL A 894 13.04 -34.72 -40.05
N ALA A 895 11.84 -34.84 -40.64
CA ALA A 895 10.81 -35.77 -40.17
C ALA A 895 11.29 -37.22 -40.00
N ASP A 896 12.13 -37.72 -40.92
CA ASP A 896 12.69 -39.07 -40.85
C ASP A 896 13.67 -39.25 -39.68
N ASP A 897 14.42 -38.19 -39.31
CA ASP A 897 15.31 -38.22 -38.14
C ASP A 897 14.51 -38.37 -36.86
N ILE A 898 13.35 -37.71 -36.76
CA ILE A 898 12.47 -37.79 -35.59
C ILE A 898 11.99 -39.23 -35.38
N LEU A 899 11.56 -39.91 -36.44
CA LEU A 899 11.03 -41.27 -36.36
C LEU A 899 12.12 -42.34 -36.22
N SER A 900 13.36 -42.07 -36.66
CA SER A 900 14.46 -43.04 -36.63
C SER A 900 15.37 -42.89 -35.41
N LYS A 901 15.61 -41.66 -34.93
CA LYS A 901 16.51 -41.35 -33.81
C LYS A 901 15.76 -40.89 -32.55
N GLY A 902 14.43 -40.80 -32.58
CA GLY A 902 13.65 -40.15 -31.54
C GLY A 902 13.78 -40.74 -30.13
N GLU A 903 14.15 -42.01 -29.97
CA GLU A 903 14.46 -42.58 -28.65
C GLU A 903 15.62 -41.86 -27.95
N SER A 904 16.57 -41.31 -28.71
CA SER A 904 17.72 -40.54 -28.21
C SER A 904 17.47 -39.04 -28.08
N LEU A 905 16.34 -38.53 -28.58
CA LEU A 905 16.01 -37.09 -28.60
C LEU A 905 15.20 -36.67 -27.37
N SER A 906 15.42 -35.45 -26.89
CA SER A 906 14.63 -34.84 -25.81
C SER A 906 13.62 -33.87 -26.40
N PHE A 907 12.36 -34.30 -26.49
CA PHE A 907 11.27 -33.50 -27.06
C PHE A 907 10.84 -32.35 -26.13
N PRO A 908 10.28 -31.25 -26.69
CA PRO A 908 9.68 -30.20 -25.88
C PRO A 908 8.53 -30.73 -24.98
N ASP A 909 8.40 -30.18 -23.77
CA ASP A 909 7.37 -30.60 -22.80
C ASP A 909 5.95 -30.49 -23.36
N SER A 910 5.69 -29.49 -24.20
CA SER A 910 4.40 -29.30 -24.88
C SER A 910 4.06 -30.46 -25.81
N VAL A 911 5.05 -30.99 -26.52
CA VAL A 911 4.91 -32.17 -27.41
C VAL A 911 4.67 -33.42 -26.59
N ILE A 912 5.39 -33.60 -25.49
CA ILE A 912 5.20 -34.74 -24.58
C ILE A 912 3.79 -34.71 -23.99
N SER A 913 3.36 -33.57 -23.46
CA SER A 913 2.03 -33.37 -22.87
C SER A 913 0.91 -33.59 -23.90
N PHE A 914 1.09 -33.14 -25.14
CA PHE A 914 0.16 -33.42 -26.23
C PHE A 914 0.00 -34.92 -26.49
N PHE A 915 1.10 -35.66 -26.68
CA PHE A 915 1.03 -37.10 -26.95
C PHE A 915 0.59 -37.94 -25.73
N LYS A 916 0.67 -37.40 -24.50
CA LYS A 916 0.05 -37.99 -23.31
C LYS A 916 -1.48 -37.91 -23.32
N GLY A 917 -2.06 -36.99 -24.11
CA GLY A 917 -3.49 -36.71 -24.13
C GLY A 917 -3.93 -35.58 -23.18
N ASP A 918 -2.98 -34.82 -22.61
CA ASP A 918 -3.28 -33.78 -21.60
C ASP A 918 -4.08 -32.59 -22.17
N ILE A 919 -4.01 -32.37 -23.49
CA ILE A 919 -4.80 -31.32 -24.19
C ILE A 919 -5.94 -31.89 -25.04
N GLY A 920 -6.26 -33.17 -24.85
CA GLY A 920 -7.34 -33.88 -25.53
C GLY A 920 -6.89 -34.85 -26.63
N GLN A 921 -7.86 -35.37 -27.37
CA GLN A 921 -7.65 -36.37 -28.42
C GLN A 921 -7.86 -35.74 -29.81
N PRO A 922 -6.92 -35.92 -30.76
CA PRO A 922 -7.12 -35.48 -32.13
C PRO A 922 -8.09 -36.42 -32.88
N GLU A 923 -8.76 -35.90 -33.91
CA GLU A 923 -9.57 -36.72 -34.83
C GLU A 923 -8.72 -37.87 -35.39
N GLY A 924 -9.23 -39.11 -35.30
CA GLY A 924 -8.52 -40.32 -35.74
C GLY A 924 -7.41 -40.82 -34.80
N GLY A 925 -7.18 -40.16 -33.66
CA GLY A 925 -6.16 -40.55 -32.66
C GLY A 925 -4.73 -40.16 -33.03
N PHE A 926 -3.79 -40.42 -32.11
CA PHE A 926 -2.37 -40.12 -32.32
C PHE A 926 -1.69 -41.16 -33.22
N PRO A 927 -0.74 -40.76 -34.09
CA PRO A 927 0.09 -41.71 -34.82
C PRO A 927 0.91 -42.59 -33.86
N ALA A 928 0.63 -43.90 -33.85
CA ALA A 928 1.17 -44.84 -32.84
C ALA A 928 2.70 -44.81 -32.72
N LYS A 929 3.41 -44.77 -33.86
CA LYS A 929 4.88 -44.70 -33.88
C LYS A 929 5.40 -43.40 -33.25
N MET A 930 4.77 -42.27 -33.56
CA MET A 930 5.18 -40.98 -33.01
C MET A 930 4.89 -40.90 -31.50
N GLN A 931 3.71 -41.37 -31.07
CA GLN A 931 3.35 -41.42 -29.66
C GLN A 931 4.32 -42.28 -28.85
N GLN A 932 4.70 -43.45 -29.36
CA GLN A 932 5.69 -44.32 -28.71
C GLN A 932 7.06 -43.64 -28.57
N VAL A 933 7.54 -43.01 -29.65
CA VAL A 933 8.84 -42.32 -29.69
C VAL A 933 8.90 -41.15 -28.71
N VAL A 934 7.83 -40.35 -28.62
CA VAL A 934 7.77 -39.19 -27.72
C VAL A 934 7.65 -39.61 -26.26
N LEU A 935 6.81 -40.60 -25.96
CA LEU A 935 6.49 -40.98 -24.58
C LEU A 935 7.50 -41.91 -23.94
N LYS A 936 8.29 -42.65 -24.72
CA LYS A 936 9.35 -43.55 -24.23
C LYS A 936 8.88 -44.49 -23.11
N GLY A 937 7.68 -45.05 -23.26
CA GLY A 937 7.06 -45.95 -22.28
C GLY A 937 6.22 -45.26 -21.19
N ALA A 938 6.15 -43.92 -21.16
CA ALA A 938 5.18 -43.20 -20.33
C ALA A 938 3.74 -43.49 -20.77
N SER A 939 2.83 -43.60 -19.80
CA SER A 939 1.41 -43.87 -20.07
C SER A 939 0.72 -42.68 -20.73
N ALA A 940 -0.09 -42.95 -21.76
CA ALA A 940 -1.02 -42.00 -22.36
C ALA A 940 -2.44 -42.24 -21.84
N SER A 941 -3.26 -41.19 -21.79
CA SER A 941 -4.69 -41.25 -21.50
C SER A 941 -5.49 -40.95 -22.76
N SER A 942 -6.57 -41.70 -22.99
CA SER A 942 -7.59 -41.40 -24.00
C SER A 942 -8.79 -40.65 -23.42
N GLU A 943 -8.81 -40.43 -22.11
CA GLU A 943 -9.93 -39.82 -21.40
C GLU A 943 -9.68 -38.34 -21.08
N ARG A 944 -10.77 -37.59 -20.86
CA ARG A 944 -10.72 -36.15 -20.56
C ARG A 944 -9.97 -35.91 -19.24
N PRO A 945 -8.83 -35.20 -19.25
CA PRO A 945 -7.99 -35.06 -18.05
C PRO A 945 -8.74 -34.47 -16.85
N ASN A 946 -9.64 -33.52 -17.08
CA ASN A 946 -10.45 -32.85 -16.06
C ASN A 946 -11.35 -33.80 -15.26
N LYS A 947 -11.83 -34.89 -15.87
CA LYS A 947 -12.78 -35.85 -15.26
C LYS A 947 -12.21 -36.51 -13.99
N TYR A 948 -10.88 -36.59 -13.91
CA TYR A 948 -10.16 -37.23 -12.81
C TYR A 948 -9.69 -36.27 -11.73
N LEU A 949 -9.87 -34.97 -11.94
CA LEU A 949 -9.47 -33.97 -10.97
C LEU A 949 -10.55 -33.85 -9.89
N PRO A 950 -10.18 -33.95 -8.60
CA PRO A 950 -11.14 -33.77 -7.52
C PRO A 950 -11.71 -32.35 -7.57
N ALA A 951 -12.99 -32.22 -7.24
CA ALA A 951 -13.65 -30.92 -7.10
C ALA A 951 -12.92 -30.07 -6.04
N LEU A 952 -12.76 -28.78 -6.31
CA LEU A 952 -12.17 -27.85 -5.34
C LEU A 952 -13.15 -27.57 -4.20
N ALA A 953 -12.64 -27.47 -2.97
CA ALA A 953 -13.38 -26.96 -1.82
C ALA A 953 -13.42 -25.41 -1.86
N ILE A 954 -14.10 -24.84 -2.85
CA ILE A 954 -14.01 -23.43 -3.23
C ILE A 954 -14.20 -22.46 -2.05
N GLU A 955 -15.17 -22.72 -1.17
CA GLU A 955 -15.44 -21.84 -0.02
C GLU A 955 -14.26 -21.79 0.96
N THR A 956 -13.74 -22.96 1.34
CA THR A 956 -12.58 -23.08 2.24
C THR A 956 -11.32 -22.54 1.59
N ASP A 957 -11.06 -22.93 0.34
CA ASP A 957 -9.91 -22.47 -0.44
C ASP A 957 -9.89 -20.95 -0.60
N PHE A 958 -11.05 -20.31 -0.74
CA PHE A 958 -11.16 -18.86 -0.86
C PHE A 958 -10.88 -18.16 0.48
N ILE A 959 -11.33 -18.73 1.61
CA ILE A 959 -10.99 -18.24 2.94
C ILE A 959 -9.47 -18.32 3.16
N ASP A 960 -8.85 -19.47 2.83
CA ASP A 960 -7.41 -19.67 2.96
C ASP A 960 -6.62 -18.71 2.05
N PHE A 961 -7.09 -18.49 0.82
CA PHE A 961 -6.52 -17.50 -0.08
C PHE A 961 -6.54 -16.08 0.51
N LYS A 962 -7.63 -15.67 1.14
CA LYS A 962 -7.72 -14.36 1.83
C LYS A 962 -6.83 -14.30 3.07
N ASN A 963 -6.75 -15.38 3.84
CA ASN A 963 -5.84 -15.45 5.00
C ASN A 963 -4.37 -15.30 4.57
N GLN A 964 -3.99 -15.93 3.46
CA GLN A 964 -2.61 -15.92 2.97
C GLN A 964 -2.24 -14.61 2.25
N TYR A 965 -3.13 -14.07 1.40
CA TYR A 965 -2.81 -12.96 0.50
C TYR A 965 -3.59 -11.65 0.83
N GLY A 966 -4.46 -11.68 1.83
CA GLY A 966 -5.11 -10.52 2.42
C GLY A 966 -6.63 -10.47 2.21
N GLU A 967 -7.35 -10.09 3.27
CA GLU A 967 -8.81 -10.06 3.36
C GLU A 967 -9.53 -9.17 2.33
N GLN A 968 -8.82 -8.20 1.75
CA GLN A 968 -9.40 -7.30 0.74
C GLN A 968 -9.56 -7.93 -0.65
N LEU A 969 -9.02 -9.13 -0.88
CA LEU A 969 -9.07 -9.78 -2.19
C LEU A 969 -10.44 -10.38 -2.47
N SER A 970 -10.88 -10.25 -3.71
CA SER A 970 -12.21 -10.65 -4.19
C SER A 970 -12.24 -12.11 -4.67
N PHE A 971 -13.44 -12.62 -4.92
CA PHE A 971 -13.60 -13.95 -5.52
C PHE A 971 -13.01 -14.02 -6.95
N THR A 972 -13.06 -12.93 -7.71
CA THR A 972 -12.43 -12.85 -9.05
C THR A 972 -10.90 -12.88 -8.98
N ASP A 973 -10.31 -12.34 -7.92
CA ASP A 973 -8.87 -12.49 -7.64
C ASP A 973 -8.52 -13.96 -7.41
N TYR A 974 -9.34 -14.67 -6.61
CA TYR A 974 -9.18 -16.09 -6.36
C TYR A 974 -9.29 -16.93 -7.64
N LEU A 975 -10.27 -16.66 -8.50
CA LEU A 975 -10.39 -17.36 -9.79
C LEU A 975 -9.15 -17.11 -10.66
N SER A 976 -8.68 -15.87 -10.74
CA SER A 976 -7.46 -15.51 -11.47
C SER A 976 -6.24 -16.25 -10.93
N TYR A 977 -6.10 -16.34 -9.61
CA TYR A 977 -5.07 -17.12 -8.94
C TYR A 977 -5.16 -18.61 -9.29
N LYS A 978 -6.35 -19.21 -9.30
CA LYS A 978 -6.50 -20.64 -9.62
C LYS A 978 -6.13 -20.98 -11.08
N PHE A 979 -6.38 -20.06 -12.03
CA PHE A 979 -5.91 -20.25 -13.40
C PHE A 979 -4.41 -19.98 -13.56
N TYR A 980 -3.88 -18.95 -12.90
CA TYR A 980 -2.52 -18.48 -13.07
C TYR A 980 -1.83 -18.11 -11.74
N PRO A 981 -1.47 -19.07 -10.87
CA PRO A 981 -1.00 -18.77 -9.52
C PRO A 981 0.21 -17.84 -9.47
N LYS A 982 1.27 -18.17 -10.22
CA LYS A 982 2.50 -17.38 -10.27
C LYS A 982 2.25 -15.97 -10.84
N VAL A 983 1.55 -15.89 -11.97
CA VAL A 983 1.26 -14.61 -12.65
C VAL A 983 0.44 -13.70 -11.74
N PHE A 984 -0.56 -14.26 -11.08
CA PHE A 984 -1.40 -13.50 -10.16
C PHE A 984 -0.61 -12.99 -8.96
N ILE A 985 0.29 -13.80 -8.38
CA ILE A 985 1.16 -13.36 -7.28
C ILE A 985 2.07 -12.22 -7.74
N ASP A 986 2.75 -12.36 -8.87
CA ASP A 986 3.63 -11.32 -9.44
C ASP A 986 2.82 -10.03 -9.72
N TYR A 987 1.62 -10.15 -10.27
CA TYR A 987 0.69 -9.04 -10.47
C TYR A 987 0.26 -8.40 -9.15
N LEU A 988 -0.06 -9.19 -8.12
CA LEU A 988 -0.49 -8.68 -6.82
C LEU A 988 0.64 -7.92 -6.12
N GLU A 989 1.88 -8.39 -6.22
CA GLU A 989 3.06 -7.69 -5.70
C GLU A 989 3.28 -6.35 -6.42
N ASN A 990 3.19 -6.35 -7.75
CA ASN A 990 3.25 -5.10 -8.54
C ASN A 990 2.09 -4.16 -8.18
N ARG A 991 0.87 -4.67 -8.06
CA ARG A 991 -0.32 -3.93 -7.64
C ARG A 991 -0.24 -3.46 -6.19
N ARG A 992 0.61 -4.04 -5.32
CA ARG A 992 0.93 -3.56 -3.96
C ARG A 992 2.09 -2.56 -3.92
N LYS A 993 3.00 -2.63 -4.89
CA LYS A 993 4.10 -1.68 -5.08
C LYS A 993 3.60 -0.39 -5.74
N TYR A 994 3.11 -0.48 -6.98
CA TYR A 994 2.81 0.66 -7.86
C TYR A 994 1.37 1.19 -7.77
N GLY A 995 0.42 0.35 -7.37
CA GLY A 995 -0.99 0.71 -7.34
C GLY A 995 -1.68 0.32 -8.64
N ASP A 996 -2.74 1.04 -9.00
CA ASP A 996 -3.47 0.79 -10.23
C ASP A 996 -2.82 1.57 -11.39
N VAL A 997 -1.99 0.87 -12.17
CA VAL A 997 -1.28 1.44 -13.32
C VAL A 997 -2.12 1.41 -14.60
N SER A 998 -3.30 0.78 -14.60
CA SER A 998 -4.24 0.78 -15.75
C SER A 998 -4.72 2.18 -16.11
N LEU A 999 -4.65 3.12 -15.16
CA LEU A 999 -5.09 4.50 -15.29
C LEU A 999 -4.06 5.41 -15.97
N ILE A 1000 -2.79 4.95 -16.05
CA ILE A 1000 -1.71 5.70 -16.67
C ILE A 1000 -1.88 5.67 -18.19
N PRO A 1001 -1.73 6.80 -18.92
CA PRO A 1001 -1.78 6.83 -20.38
C PRO A 1001 -0.75 5.86 -20.99
N THR A 1002 -1.13 5.17 -22.07
CA THR A 1002 -0.32 4.11 -22.70
C THR A 1002 1.11 4.54 -23.06
N PRO A 1003 1.36 5.73 -23.67
CA PRO A 1003 2.72 6.18 -23.92
C PRO A 1003 3.58 6.27 -22.66
N ILE A 1004 3.03 6.77 -21.56
CA ILE A 1004 3.73 6.92 -20.29
C ILE A 1004 3.95 5.57 -19.60
N PHE A 1005 2.97 4.66 -19.69
CA PHE A 1005 3.08 3.30 -19.16
C PHE A 1005 4.18 2.49 -19.88
N LEU A 1006 4.24 2.58 -21.20
CA LEU A 1006 5.20 1.84 -22.01
C LEU A 1006 6.60 2.48 -21.94
N TYR A 1007 6.69 3.80 -22.10
CA TYR A 1007 7.98 4.45 -22.37
C TYR A 1007 8.50 5.31 -21.20
N GLY A 1008 7.75 5.42 -20.10
CA GLY A 1008 8.08 6.31 -19.00
C GLY A 1008 7.91 7.79 -19.36
N MET A 1009 8.31 8.66 -18.44
CA MET A 1009 8.30 10.10 -18.65
C MET A 1009 9.69 10.61 -19.04
N GLU A 1010 9.75 11.55 -19.97
CA GLU A 1010 10.93 12.34 -20.27
C GLU A 1010 11.05 13.54 -19.31
N VAL A 1011 12.28 14.02 -19.08
CA VAL A 1011 12.50 15.18 -18.21
C VAL A 1011 11.84 16.41 -18.82
N GLY A 1012 10.94 17.04 -18.07
CA GLY A 1012 10.13 18.17 -18.51
C GLY A 1012 8.73 17.79 -18.99
N GLU A 1013 8.46 16.51 -19.26
CA GLU A 1013 7.17 16.00 -19.70
C GLU A 1013 6.12 16.11 -18.58
N GLU A 1014 4.90 16.45 -18.96
CA GLU A 1014 3.75 16.59 -18.06
C GLU A 1014 2.61 15.69 -18.54
N THR A 1015 1.92 15.06 -17.60
CA THR A 1015 0.79 14.17 -17.87
C THR A 1015 -0.28 14.30 -16.80
N THR A 1016 -1.51 13.95 -17.16
CA THR A 1016 -2.64 13.90 -16.24
C THR A 1016 -3.12 12.48 -16.07
N VAL A 1017 -3.28 12.04 -14.81
CA VAL A 1017 -3.83 10.72 -14.48
C VAL A 1017 -5.10 10.88 -13.64
N GLU A 1018 -6.23 10.45 -14.19
CA GLU A 1018 -7.50 10.41 -13.46
C GLU A 1018 -7.57 9.17 -12.58
N ILE A 1019 -7.53 9.36 -11.25
CA ILE A 1019 -7.48 8.27 -10.26
C ILE A 1019 -8.85 7.90 -9.68
N ALA A 1020 -9.85 8.74 -9.94
CA ALA A 1020 -11.27 8.55 -9.68
C ALA A 1020 -12.02 9.71 -10.33
N GLN A 1021 -13.34 9.58 -10.49
CA GLN A 1021 -14.19 10.67 -10.97
C GLN A 1021 -13.94 11.95 -10.17
N GLY A 1022 -13.59 13.04 -10.88
CA GLY A 1022 -13.27 14.35 -10.29
C GLY A 1022 -11.93 14.41 -9.54
N LYS A 1023 -11.05 13.40 -9.66
CA LYS A 1023 -9.73 13.35 -9.01
C LYS A 1023 -8.64 13.10 -10.05
N THR A 1024 -8.00 14.18 -10.49
CA THR A 1024 -6.88 14.14 -11.43
C THR A 1024 -5.56 14.47 -10.74
N LEU A 1025 -4.53 13.70 -11.06
CA LEU A 1025 -3.15 13.97 -10.70
C LEU A 1025 -2.45 14.60 -11.90
N LEU A 1026 -2.03 15.85 -11.78
CA LEU A 1026 -1.11 16.50 -12.70
C LEU A 1026 0.32 16.15 -12.27
N VAL A 1027 1.02 15.40 -13.10
CA VAL A 1027 2.38 14.93 -12.82
C VAL A 1027 3.33 15.49 -13.86
N LYS A 1028 4.42 16.12 -13.41
CA LYS A 1028 5.52 16.56 -14.27
C LYS A 1028 6.84 16.02 -13.77
N LEU A 1029 7.58 15.30 -14.61
CA LEU A 1029 8.94 14.88 -14.29
C LEU A 1029 9.87 16.09 -14.42
N THR A 1030 10.56 16.46 -13.35
CA THR A 1030 11.40 17.67 -13.29
C THR A 1030 12.88 17.34 -13.44
N ALA A 1031 13.36 16.27 -12.79
CA ALA A 1031 14.74 15.83 -12.88
C ALA A 1031 14.90 14.39 -12.37
N VAL A 1032 15.98 13.72 -12.79
CA VAL A 1032 16.46 12.46 -12.22
C VAL A 1032 17.89 12.71 -11.72
N GLY A 1033 18.14 12.46 -10.43
CA GLY A 1033 19.44 12.64 -9.82
C GLY A 1033 20.48 11.59 -10.24
N PRO A 1034 21.77 11.82 -9.90
CA PRO A 1034 22.78 10.77 -9.96
C PRO A 1034 22.44 9.63 -8.99
N ALA A 1035 23.01 8.45 -9.23
CA ALA A 1035 22.92 7.35 -8.26
C ALA A 1035 23.78 7.68 -7.03
N ASP A 1036 23.25 7.42 -5.85
CA ASP A 1036 23.96 7.51 -4.57
C ASP A 1036 24.82 6.26 -4.31
N GLU A 1037 25.45 6.22 -3.13
CA GLU A 1037 26.31 5.10 -2.70
C GLU A 1037 25.56 3.76 -2.58
N ASP A 1038 24.23 3.80 -2.38
CA ASP A 1038 23.35 2.62 -2.35
C ASP A 1038 22.76 2.31 -3.74
N GLY A 1039 23.27 2.96 -4.81
CA GLY A 1039 22.81 2.79 -6.19
C GLY A 1039 21.39 3.30 -6.44
N ARG A 1040 20.86 4.17 -5.57
CA ARG A 1040 19.53 4.75 -5.69
C ARG A 1040 19.58 6.13 -6.31
N ARG A 1041 18.58 6.47 -7.11
CA ARG A 1041 18.39 7.80 -7.69
C ARG A 1041 17.18 8.49 -7.07
N THR A 1042 17.36 9.74 -6.69
CA THR A 1042 16.26 10.64 -6.37
C THR A 1042 15.61 11.14 -7.66
N VAL A 1043 14.33 10.81 -7.86
CA VAL A 1043 13.51 11.30 -8.97
C VAL A 1043 12.60 12.43 -8.49
N PHE A 1044 12.63 13.57 -9.17
CA PHE A 1044 11.92 14.79 -8.79
C PHE A 1044 10.70 15.00 -9.70
N PHE A 1045 9.52 15.05 -9.10
CA PHE A 1045 8.25 15.34 -9.75
C PHE A 1045 7.63 16.64 -9.23
N LYS A 1046 6.80 17.30 -10.04
CA LYS A 1046 5.71 18.14 -9.53
C LYS A 1046 4.42 17.33 -9.60
N LEU A 1047 3.76 17.18 -8.46
CA LEU A 1047 2.44 16.55 -8.33
C LEU A 1047 1.44 17.62 -7.88
N ASN A 1048 0.45 17.95 -8.73
CA ASN A 1048 -0.53 19.01 -8.49
C ASN A 1048 0.14 20.34 -8.06
N GLY A 1049 1.20 20.72 -8.77
CA GLY A 1049 1.98 21.94 -8.52
C GLY A 1049 3.03 21.85 -7.41
N GLN A 1050 3.11 20.72 -6.68
CA GLN A 1050 3.97 20.58 -5.52
C GLN A 1050 5.14 19.62 -5.78
N THR A 1051 6.34 20.00 -5.37
CA THR A 1051 7.52 19.14 -5.52
C THR A 1051 7.38 17.86 -4.69
N ARG A 1052 7.74 16.74 -5.30
CA ARG A 1052 7.73 15.39 -4.73
C ARG A 1052 8.98 14.66 -5.20
N ASN A 1053 9.66 14.01 -4.26
CA ASN A 1053 10.86 13.26 -4.57
C ASN A 1053 10.59 11.79 -4.24
N ILE A 1054 11.05 10.88 -5.09
CA ILE A 1054 10.94 9.44 -4.88
C ILE A 1054 12.33 8.81 -5.09
N GLU A 1055 12.72 7.91 -4.20
CA GLU A 1055 13.98 7.16 -4.30
C GLU A 1055 13.76 5.84 -5.03
N VAL A 1056 14.44 5.67 -6.16
CA VAL A 1056 14.31 4.51 -7.06
C VAL A 1056 15.66 3.79 -7.14
N GLN A 1057 15.66 2.46 -7.07
CA GLN A 1057 16.88 1.68 -7.30
C GLN A 1057 17.27 1.74 -8.78
N ASP A 1058 18.49 2.14 -9.11
CA ASP A 1058 19.03 2.00 -10.45
C ASP A 1058 19.58 0.58 -10.64
N ALA A 1059 18.89 -0.23 -11.45
CA ALA A 1059 19.27 -1.61 -11.69
C ALA A 1059 20.57 -1.76 -12.51
N SER A 1060 21.08 -0.67 -13.11
CA SER A 1060 22.34 -0.68 -13.85
C SER A 1060 23.58 -0.46 -12.97
N VAL A 1061 23.39 -0.02 -11.71
CA VAL A 1061 24.49 0.22 -10.76
C VAL A 1061 24.65 -1.00 -9.85
N ALA A 1062 25.79 -1.67 -9.93
CA ALA A 1062 26.14 -2.73 -9.00
C ALA A 1062 26.52 -2.13 -7.64
N VAL A 1063 25.78 -2.47 -6.59
CA VAL A 1063 26.02 -2.00 -5.22
C VAL A 1063 26.71 -3.11 -4.44
N GLU A 1064 28.02 -3.00 -4.25
CA GLU A 1064 28.74 -3.85 -3.30
C GLU A 1064 28.55 -3.30 -1.88
N ARG A 1065 27.46 -3.70 -1.21
CA ARG A 1065 27.22 -3.30 0.18
C ARG A 1065 27.83 -4.33 1.13
N ARG A 1066 28.71 -3.90 2.04
CA ARG A 1066 28.99 -4.65 3.27
C ARG A 1066 27.89 -4.35 4.28
N ALA A 1067 26.87 -5.20 4.36
CA ALA A 1067 25.95 -5.19 5.49
C ALA A 1067 26.64 -5.82 6.72
N ASN A 1068 26.37 -5.29 7.91
CA ASN A 1068 26.83 -5.91 9.15
C ASN A 1068 26.25 -7.33 9.25
N VAL A 1069 27.07 -8.29 9.69
CA VAL A 1069 26.64 -9.67 9.90
C VAL A 1069 25.56 -9.67 10.98
N LYS A 1070 24.46 -10.39 10.76
CA LYS A 1070 23.40 -10.53 11.78
C LYS A 1070 23.71 -11.68 12.74
N SER A 1071 23.37 -11.53 14.01
CA SER A 1071 23.40 -12.60 14.99
C SER A 1071 22.39 -13.67 14.62
N ASP A 1072 22.77 -14.94 14.78
CA ASP A 1072 21.90 -16.08 14.49
C ASP A 1072 21.09 -16.40 15.75
N PRO A 1073 19.74 -16.31 15.73
CA PRO A 1073 18.92 -16.63 16.90
C PRO A 1073 19.05 -18.09 17.36
N ALA A 1074 19.48 -18.99 16.46
CA ALA A 1074 19.71 -20.39 16.79
C ALA A 1074 21.08 -20.65 17.43
N ASP A 1075 22.00 -19.68 17.40
CA ASP A 1075 23.34 -19.81 17.99
C ASP A 1075 23.48 -18.92 19.24
N PRO A 1076 23.40 -19.49 20.47
CA PRO A 1076 23.48 -18.71 21.71
C PRO A 1076 24.84 -18.03 21.93
N ARG A 1077 25.87 -18.36 21.14
CA ARG A 1077 27.18 -17.71 21.20
C ARG A 1077 27.21 -16.37 20.44
N HIS A 1078 26.23 -16.11 19.57
CA HIS A 1078 26.14 -14.88 18.83
C HIS A 1078 25.43 -13.81 19.65
N ILE A 1079 26.19 -12.82 20.13
CA ILE A 1079 25.65 -11.71 20.89
C ILE A 1079 25.46 -10.53 19.94
N GLY A 1080 24.21 -10.36 19.51
CA GLY A 1080 23.77 -9.26 18.66
C GLY A 1080 23.30 -8.05 19.46
N SER A 1081 23.18 -6.92 18.78
CA SER A 1081 22.59 -5.71 19.33
C SER A 1081 21.08 -5.91 19.55
N PRO A 1082 20.56 -5.80 20.78
CA PRO A 1082 19.13 -5.96 21.06
C PRO A 1082 18.26 -4.84 20.46
N LEU A 1083 18.85 -3.70 20.13
CA LEU A 1083 18.14 -2.51 19.67
C LEU A 1083 19.00 -1.66 18.74
N ARG A 1084 18.36 -0.86 17.90
CA ARG A 1084 19.06 0.07 17.02
C ARG A 1084 19.60 1.25 17.84
N GLY A 1085 20.89 1.57 17.70
CA GLY A 1085 21.51 2.65 18.46
C GLY A 1085 22.99 2.85 18.10
N LEU A 1086 23.67 3.67 18.89
CA LEU A 1086 25.11 3.84 18.81
C LEU A 1086 25.77 2.86 19.79
N LEU A 1087 26.67 2.01 19.31
CA LEU A 1087 27.52 1.18 20.17
C LEU A 1087 28.57 2.08 20.83
N SER A 1088 28.30 2.62 22.02
CA SER A 1088 29.14 3.67 22.61
C SER A 1088 30.45 3.11 23.19
N LEU A 1089 30.38 1.97 23.85
CA LEU A 1089 31.51 1.30 24.48
C LEU A 1089 31.45 -0.21 24.29
N VAL A 1090 32.61 -0.83 24.09
CA VAL A 1090 32.79 -2.30 24.20
C VAL A 1090 33.73 -2.54 25.37
N HIS A 1091 33.27 -3.26 26.38
CA HIS A 1091 33.95 -3.48 27.66
C HIS A 1091 34.95 -4.64 27.65
N VAL A 1092 34.86 -5.52 26.65
CA VAL A 1092 35.66 -6.74 26.55
C VAL A 1092 36.58 -6.72 25.34
N LYS A 1093 37.57 -7.60 25.33
CA LYS A 1093 38.50 -7.85 24.22
C LYS A 1093 38.44 -9.31 23.78
N GLU A 1094 38.88 -9.58 22.57
CA GLU A 1094 39.04 -10.96 22.08
C GLU A 1094 40.01 -11.72 23.00
N GLY A 1095 39.60 -12.93 23.42
CA GLY A 1095 40.32 -13.78 24.37
C GLY A 1095 39.96 -13.56 25.84
N ASP A 1096 39.15 -12.57 26.19
CA ASP A 1096 38.75 -12.35 27.59
C ASP A 1096 37.82 -13.46 28.08
N THR A 1097 38.13 -14.03 29.25
CA THR A 1097 37.21 -14.93 29.97
C THR A 1097 36.29 -14.10 30.85
N ILE A 1098 34.98 -14.20 30.62
CA ILE A 1098 33.97 -13.43 31.33
C ILE A 1098 33.00 -14.33 32.09
N ALA A 1099 32.53 -13.84 33.23
CA ALA A 1099 31.51 -14.50 34.03
C ALA A 1099 30.10 -14.17 33.50
N GLU A 1100 29.12 -14.99 33.87
CA GLU A 1100 27.70 -14.66 33.67
C GLU A 1100 27.38 -13.29 34.28
N ASN A 1101 26.56 -12.50 33.59
CA ASN A 1101 26.23 -11.10 33.89
C ASN A 1101 27.36 -10.07 33.78
N ALA A 1102 28.55 -10.45 33.28
CA ALA A 1102 29.61 -9.49 33.00
C ALA A 1102 29.19 -8.51 31.88
N PRO A 1103 29.45 -7.20 32.03
CA PRO A 1103 29.10 -6.20 31.01
C PRO A 1103 29.98 -6.38 29.76
N LEU A 1104 29.33 -6.43 28.59
CA LEU A 1104 29.98 -6.69 27.30
C LEU A 1104 30.17 -5.41 26.48
N PHE A 1105 29.09 -4.67 26.28
CA PHE A 1105 29.08 -3.43 25.52
C PHE A 1105 27.86 -2.57 25.88
N VAL A 1106 27.91 -1.28 25.56
CA VAL A 1106 26.87 -0.30 25.85
C VAL A 1106 26.29 0.22 24.54
N ILE A 1107 24.97 0.26 24.47
CA ILE A 1107 24.24 0.89 23.36
C ILE A 1107 23.55 2.14 23.87
N GLU A 1108 23.79 3.25 23.19
CA GLU A 1108 23.07 4.50 23.38
C GLU A 1108 21.89 4.58 22.41
N ALA A 1109 20.68 4.63 22.97
CA ALA A 1109 19.45 4.84 22.22
C ALA A 1109 18.40 5.52 23.11
N MET A 1110 17.57 6.40 22.54
CA MET A 1110 16.41 6.99 23.23
C MET A 1110 16.73 7.66 24.58
N LYS A 1111 17.84 8.41 24.65
CA LYS A 1111 18.34 9.07 25.88
C LYS A 1111 18.78 8.11 26.99
N MET A 1112 19.07 6.85 26.65
CA MET A 1112 19.53 5.83 27.57
C MET A 1112 20.80 5.15 27.09
N GLU A 1113 21.65 4.83 28.04
CA GLU A 1113 22.69 3.82 27.90
C GLU A 1113 22.12 2.47 28.35
N SER A 1114 22.19 1.46 27.49
CA SER A 1114 21.81 0.09 27.81
C SER A 1114 23.04 -0.79 27.74
N THR A 1115 23.51 -1.25 28.90
CA THR A 1115 24.61 -2.21 28.98
C THR A 1115 24.08 -3.61 28.67
N VAL A 1116 24.63 -4.23 27.63
CA VAL A 1116 24.38 -5.63 27.30
C VAL A 1116 25.37 -6.47 28.10
N CYS A 1117 24.84 -7.42 28.87
CA CYS A 1117 25.63 -8.33 29.71
C CYS A 1117 25.63 -9.76 29.14
N ALA A 1118 26.63 -10.55 29.51
CA ALA A 1118 26.74 -11.95 29.11
C ALA A 1118 25.65 -12.81 29.77
N VAL A 1119 24.94 -13.62 28.97
CA VAL A 1119 23.88 -14.53 29.44
C VAL A 1119 24.45 -15.80 30.09
N SER A 1120 25.69 -16.16 29.77
CA SER A 1120 26.43 -17.24 30.39
C SER A 1120 27.92 -16.90 30.41
N GLY A 1121 28.67 -17.48 31.35
CA GLY A 1121 30.13 -17.37 31.35
C GLY A 1121 30.76 -18.04 30.12
N GLY A 1122 31.88 -17.50 29.63
CA GLY A 1122 32.57 -18.01 28.45
C GLY A 1122 33.76 -17.16 28.05
N THR A 1123 34.43 -17.51 26.95
CA THR A 1123 35.54 -16.74 26.38
C THR A 1123 35.05 -15.96 25.17
N VAL A 1124 35.44 -14.68 25.07
CA VAL A 1124 35.14 -13.84 23.91
C VAL A 1124 35.99 -14.32 22.73
N LYS A 1125 35.37 -14.92 21.71
CA LYS A 1125 36.08 -15.42 20.53
C LYS A 1125 36.52 -14.30 19.60
N ARG A 1126 35.59 -13.39 19.27
CA ARG A 1126 35.87 -12.22 18.44
C ARG A 1126 34.85 -11.09 18.63
N ILE A 1127 35.28 -9.86 18.31
CA ILE A 1127 34.44 -8.67 18.31
C ILE A 1127 34.22 -8.24 16.86
N GLU A 1128 32.98 -8.35 16.40
CA GLU A 1128 32.61 -8.09 15.01
C GLU A 1128 32.43 -6.58 14.74
N LEU A 1129 32.00 -5.82 15.75
CA LEU A 1129 31.75 -4.37 15.64
C LEU A 1129 32.43 -3.61 16.78
N SER A 1130 33.18 -2.56 16.45
CA SER A 1130 33.90 -1.71 17.40
C SER A 1130 33.03 -0.54 17.89
N GLY A 1131 33.36 -0.02 19.09
CA GLY A 1131 32.74 1.19 19.65
C GLY A 1131 32.78 2.38 18.69
N GLY A 1132 31.73 3.19 18.70
CA GLY A 1132 31.45 4.28 17.76
C GLY A 1132 30.60 3.90 16.55
N SER A 1133 30.26 2.61 16.38
CA SER A 1133 29.47 2.13 15.24
C SER A 1133 27.96 2.27 15.47
N MET A 1134 27.21 2.64 14.42
CA MET A 1134 25.75 2.51 14.43
C MET A 1134 25.38 1.05 14.19
N VAL A 1135 24.55 0.50 15.08
CA VAL A 1135 24.09 -0.88 15.01
C VAL A 1135 22.58 -0.91 14.79
N ASP A 1136 22.13 -1.81 13.92
CA ASP A 1136 20.72 -2.18 13.81
C ASP A 1136 20.41 -3.36 14.74
N THR A 1137 19.12 -3.62 14.99
CA THR A 1137 18.70 -4.81 15.74
C THR A 1137 19.28 -6.08 15.11
N ASN A 1138 19.79 -6.97 15.96
CA ASN A 1138 20.47 -8.22 15.63
C ASN A 1138 21.77 -8.05 14.84
N ASP A 1139 22.36 -6.85 14.73
CA ASP A 1139 23.75 -6.76 14.24
C ASP A 1139 24.66 -7.50 15.22
N LEU A 1140 25.44 -8.46 14.73
CA LEU A 1140 26.38 -9.24 15.52
C LEU A 1140 27.46 -8.30 16.06
N VAL A 1141 27.63 -8.24 17.39
CA VAL A 1141 28.66 -7.41 18.03
C VAL A 1141 29.78 -8.30 18.57
N ILE A 1142 29.43 -9.40 19.23
CA ILE A 1142 30.39 -10.32 19.86
C ILE A 1142 30.03 -11.77 19.53
N VAL A 1143 31.06 -12.60 19.31
CA VAL A 1143 30.93 -14.05 19.26
C VAL A 1143 31.63 -14.65 20.47
N MET A 1144 30.92 -15.49 21.23
CA MET A 1144 31.42 -16.26 22.36
C MET A 1144 31.89 -17.66 21.91
N GLU A 1145 32.67 -18.35 22.75
CA GLU A 1145 33.03 -19.76 22.58
C GLU A 1145 32.04 -20.75 23.21
#